data_AF-A0A8C3K8M2-F1
#
_entry.id   AF-A0A8C3K8M2-F1
#
_cell.length_a   1.000
_cell.length_b   1.000
_cell.length_c   1.000
_cell.angle_alpha   90.00
_cell.angle_beta   90.00
_cell.angle_gamma   90.00
#
_symmetry.space_group_name_H-M   'P 1'
#
loop_
_entity.id
_entity.type
_entity.pdbx_description
1 polymer ?
#
loop_
_entity_poly.entity_id
_entity_poly.type
_entity_poly.pdbx_seq_one_letter_code
_entity_poly.pdbx_strand_id
1 'polypeptide(L)'
;LFLKEPSDQKGKENFKLFLLLNDRFQALWNLTEENYRILKQKCSTSESFCIQDIYTHFGVEAWKHHKTVLKQFLTDFTSETSMSLALYTVLHKPIRDHIEQYILLLTKLNEVLKEVRSFIVIKEYVKLESFIGQVLDEACFTKSLWKSLGYKFTDMLCVPERRLLEDSKNLPISASTNRSDRILLFDDVLVLIQGNSFQSFDLKLVWSPKVHSNPYQFLILCPQAVWQWKLNQAVRQALNGKRDFPLWGKTGEGTEPPSCRFFTYLFRLEGKFKSASYEGEWHWGKPHGKGTLKWRDGRNHVGDFKEGLEHGFGICLVPRRSEDRYDCYKCHWYEGKMRGYGICEYGNDMVYKGYFKDNVRQGFGILENLSAEHPFKYTGQWENDKKNGYGVWEDKDRGERYIGTWLDDHKHGQGIVVTQSGVCYQRTFHADKMVGSGILLLEDDSVYEGNFTEDLTFVGKGKLSFANGFILEGTFTNKSGQGLQTHGILNTSNEQLDDRITKAQLGLEEFPVEKRWKGIYDQFLEFIHSGCKEETEESFMGFHIQTSKELRKSQEYLFCQRYECYVSWKIEDILEEIVQHQGQESLQNYLEKALKSSLHPLGKLLKALTIAFQATYSGIGANRHLLTMAQEEVKYYAKKIWEFYQGLLHLALEQKGQLPAKCVDGDTRYVSPLVACGVVLPLILPCFYPELFMLYMLYHEREDDLYCQGIVDLSLFPDIKLLEFLDVQKHLWPLKDLTLTTNQRRSLIKDKCFLSATECLQKLITTVDPREKLVILQKTYEEIESTVSRVVEKDYKLPMDDLLPLLMYVVSRAKIQHLGAEIHLIRDLMDPTNQGGLYDFLLTALESCYEHIQRMRLHQRETCQVPHSS
;
A
#
# COMPACT_ATOMS: atom_id res chain seq x y z
N LEU A 1 28.56 -33.23 -53.14
CA LEU A 1 29.90 -33.83 -53.30
C LEU A 1 30.78 -33.30 -52.18
N PHE A 2 31.14 -34.23 -51.31
CA PHE A 2 31.97 -34.16 -50.10
C PHE A 2 33.01 -33.02 -50.00
N LEU A 3 33.03 -32.44 -48.80
CA LEU A 3 34.07 -31.62 -48.19
C LEU A 3 35.48 -32.21 -48.38
N LYS A 4 36.48 -31.34 -48.41
CA LYS A 4 37.68 -31.61 -47.61
C LYS A 4 38.03 -30.40 -46.76
N GLU A 5 37.67 -30.49 -45.48
CA GLU A 5 38.41 -29.79 -44.43
C GLU A 5 39.91 -30.10 -44.59
N PRO A 6 40.81 -29.12 -44.36
CA PRO A 6 42.22 -29.42 -44.24
C PRO A 6 42.42 -30.39 -43.08
N SER A 7 43.06 -31.52 -43.33
CA SER A 7 43.36 -32.55 -42.32
C SER A 7 44.44 -32.11 -41.32
N ASP A 8 44.95 -30.89 -41.44
CA ASP A 8 45.99 -30.34 -40.59
C ASP A 8 45.42 -29.34 -39.58
N GLN A 9 45.82 -29.48 -38.32
CA GLN A 9 45.25 -28.75 -37.18
C GLN A 9 45.39 -27.22 -37.32
N LYS A 10 46.43 -26.77 -38.05
CA LYS A 10 46.66 -25.38 -38.43
C LYS A 10 45.68 -24.85 -39.49
N GLY A 11 45.17 -25.70 -40.38
CA GLY A 11 44.18 -25.35 -41.40
C GLY A 11 42.78 -25.15 -40.83
N LYS A 12 42.44 -25.86 -39.75
CA LYS A 12 41.15 -25.69 -39.03
C LYS A 12 41.09 -24.39 -38.21
N GLU A 13 42.20 -23.95 -37.63
CA GLU A 13 42.27 -22.67 -36.92
C GLU A 13 42.23 -21.46 -37.87
N ASN A 14 42.90 -21.54 -39.02
CA ASN A 14 42.84 -20.48 -40.04
C ASN A 14 41.46 -20.37 -40.71
N PHE A 15 40.72 -21.47 -40.89
CA PHE A 15 39.35 -21.44 -41.40
C PHE A 15 38.35 -20.87 -40.38
N LYS A 16 38.58 -21.10 -39.08
CA LYS A 16 37.83 -20.43 -38.00
C LYS A 16 38.15 -18.93 -37.89
N LEU A 17 39.40 -18.52 -38.09
CA LEU A 17 39.81 -17.12 -38.15
C LEU A 17 39.24 -16.40 -39.39
N PHE A 18 39.13 -17.09 -40.52
CA PHE A 18 38.50 -16.61 -41.74
C PHE A 18 37.00 -16.35 -41.53
N LEU A 19 36.27 -17.25 -40.85
CA LEU A 19 34.87 -17.04 -40.48
C LEU A 19 34.68 -15.90 -39.47
N LEU A 20 35.56 -15.77 -38.47
CA LEU A 20 35.50 -14.68 -37.47
C LEU A 20 35.80 -13.28 -38.03
N LEU A 21 36.66 -13.18 -39.06
CA LEU A 21 36.91 -11.93 -39.78
C LEU A 21 35.82 -11.64 -40.84
N ASN A 22 35.19 -12.68 -41.38
CA ASN A 22 34.05 -12.55 -42.29
C ASN A 22 32.79 -12.06 -41.56
N ASP A 23 32.59 -12.36 -40.27
CA ASP A 23 31.42 -11.86 -39.51
C ASP A 23 31.39 -10.32 -39.37
N ARG A 24 32.55 -9.64 -39.36
CA ARG A 24 32.60 -8.16 -39.37
C ARG A 24 32.42 -7.54 -40.76
N PHE A 25 32.67 -8.29 -41.83
CA PHE A 25 32.34 -7.89 -43.21
C PHE A 25 30.95 -8.38 -43.67
N GLN A 26 30.39 -9.37 -42.99
CA GLN A 26 29.04 -9.86 -43.16
C GLN A 26 28.00 -8.90 -42.60
N ALA A 27 28.36 -7.92 -41.77
CA ALA A 27 27.46 -6.80 -41.47
C ALA A 27 27.20 -5.90 -42.71
N LEU A 28 28.10 -5.88 -43.70
CA LEU A 28 27.91 -5.19 -44.98
C LEU A 28 27.32 -6.09 -46.09
N TRP A 29 27.40 -7.42 -45.96
CA TRP A 29 26.91 -8.38 -46.98
C TRP A 29 25.64 -9.17 -46.57
N ASN A 30 25.39 -9.40 -45.28
CA ASN A 30 24.19 -10.09 -44.75
C ASN A 30 22.96 -9.17 -44.67
N LEU A 31 22.84 -8.22 -45.60
CA LEU A 31 21.62 -7.46 -45.85
C LEU A 31 20.68 -8.19 -46.82
N THR A 32 20.87 -9.51 -47.04
CA THR A 32 20.45 -10.17 -48.29
C THR A 32 19.49 -11.36 -48.20
N GLU A 33 19.02 -11.85 -47.04
CA GLU A 33 18.00 -12.93 -47.07
C GLU A 33 16.82 -12.78 -46.09
N GLU A 34 17.01 -12.32 -44.86
CA GLU A 34 15.88 -12.15 -43.92
C GLU A 34 15.04 -10.89 -44.25
N ASN A 35 15.70 -9.84 -44.77
CA ASN A 35 15.03 -8.63 -45.26
C ASN A 35 14.17 -8.90 -46.50
N TYR A 36 14.46 -9.95 -47.29
CA TYR A 36 13.62 -10.34 -48.43
C TYR A 36 12.23 -10.89 -47.97
N ARG A 37 12.17 -11.61 -46.85
CA ARG A 37 10.89 -12.08 -46.28
C ARG A 37 10.08 -10.97 -45.63
N ILE A 38 10.73 -10.04 -44.93
CA ILE A 38 10.07 -8.91 -44.26
C ILE A 38 9.59 -7.86 -45.28
N LEU A 39 10.36 -7.63 -46.35
CA LEU A 39 9.95 -6.77 -47.48
C LEU A 39 8.74 -7.31 -48.25
N LYS A 40 8.57 -8.63 -48.36
CA LYS A 40 7.39 -9.21 -49.03
C LYS A 40 6.08 -9.01 -48.25
N GLN A 41 6.16 -8.87 -46.92
CA GLN A 41 4.97 -8.81 -46.05
C GLN A 41 4.50 -7.37 -45.74
N LYS A 42 5.37 -6.35 -45.91
CA LYS A 42 5.03 -4.94 -45.63
C LYS A 42 4.83 -4.05 -46.87
N CYS A 43 5.09 -4.54 -48.08
CA CYS A 43 4.72 -3.86 -49.34
C CYS A 43 3.20 -3.79 -49.64
N SER A 44 2.34 -4.06 -48.65
CA SER A 44 0.88 -3.87 -48.76
C SER A 44 0.37 -2.51 -48.30
N THR A 45 1.22 -1.63 -47.75
CA THR A 45 0.79 -0.28 -47.38
C THR A 45 1.89 0.75 -47.68
N SER A 46 1.54 1.62 -48.62
CA SER A 46 2.28 2.75 -49.19
C SER A 46 2.88 3.72 -48.17
N GLU A 47 4.17 4.08 -48.33
CA GLU A 47 4.66 5.46 -48.20
C GLU A 47 6.13 5.60 -48.67
N SER A 48 6.51 6.86 -48.92
CA SER A 48 7.45 7.44 -49.89
C SER A 48 8.95 7.10 -49.88
N PHE A 49 9.48 6.94 -51.11
CA PHE A 49 10.77 7.37 -51.71
C PHE A 49 12.08 7.22 -50.90
N CYS A 50 12.96 6.32 -51.37
CA CYS A 50 14.38 6.25 -50.96
C CYS A 50 15.23 5.60 -52.07
N ILE A 51 16.33 6.25 -52.48
CA ILE A 51 17.67 5.81 -52.97
C ILE A 51 17.79 4.55 -53.88
N GLN A 52 16.68 3.95 -54.31
CA GLN A 52 16.64 2.72 -55.11
C GLN A 52 16.84 2.97 -56.61
N ASP A 53 16.77 4.22 -57.08
CA ASP A 53 16.86 4.56 -58.52
C ASP A 53 18.29 4.71 -59.05
N ILE A 54 19.32 4.71 -58.20
CA ILE A 54 20.72 4.87 -58.65
C ILE A 54 21.30 3.54 -59.14
N TYR A 55 20.81 2.41 -58.61
CA TYR A 55 21.41 1.09 -58.84
C TYR A 55 20.97 0.40 -60.13
N THR A 56 19.91 0.87 -60.78
CA THR A 56 19.46 0.32 -62.08
C THR A 56 20.33 0.76 -63.26
N HIS A 57 21.25 1.74 -63.09
CA HIS A 57 22.06 2.29 -64.19
C HIS A 57 23.51 1.75 -64.30
N PHE A 58 24.05 1.09 -63.28
CA PHE A 58 25.46 0.63 -63.28
C PHE A 58 25.64 -0.86 -63.65
N GLY A 59 24.59 -1.48 -64.20
CA GLY A 59 24.61 -2.86 -64.69
C GLY A 59 25.30 -2.97 -66.05
N VAL A 60 26.40 -3.74 -66.09
CA VAL A 60 27.01 -4.33 -67.30
C VAL A 60 27.79 -3.39 -68.24
N GLU A 61 27.35 -2.16 -68.50
CA GLU A 61 28.06 -1.24 -69.43
C GLU A 61 29.28 -0.56 -68.80
N ALA A 62 29.19 -0.14 -67.53
CA ALA A 62 30.32 0.42 -66.79
C ALA A 62 31.49 -0.58 -66.66
N TRP A 63 31.20 -1.88 -66.51
CA TRP A 63 32.23 -2.92 -66.37
C TRP A 63 33.08 -3.11 -67.65
N LYS A 64 32.48 -2.87 -68.84
CA LYS A 64 33.22 -2.91 -70.11
C LYS A 64 34.16 -1.70 -70.28
N HIS A 65 33.74 -0.52 -69.81
CA HIS A 65 34.54 0.72 -69.90
C HIS A 65 35.73 0.76 -68.92
N HIS A 66 35.64 0.08 -67.77
CA HIS A 66 36.66 0.17 -66.71
C HIS A 66 37.68 -1.00 -66.70
N LYS A 67 37.54 -1.95 -67.64
CA LYS A 67 38.43 -3.12 -67.79
C LYS A 67 39.88 -2.75 -68.12
N THR A 68 40.09 -1.63 -68.81
CA THR A 68 41.42 -1.11 -69.20
C THR A 68 42.16 -0.46 -68.03
N VAL A 69 41.45 0.29 -67.19
CA VAL A 69 41.99 0.94 -65.98
C VAL A 69 42.39 -0.10 -64.93
N LEU A 70 41.56 -1.14 -64.74
CA LEU A 70 41.88 -2.27 -63.87
C LEU A 70 43.06 -3.12 -64.38
N LYS A 71 43.23 -3.26 -65.70
CA LYS A 71 44.42 -3.90 -66.28
C LYS A 71 45.69 -3.08 -66.09
N GLN A 72 45.61 -1.75 -66.13
CA GLN A 72 46.74 -0.86 -65.82
C GLN A 72 47.16 -0.93 -64.35
N PHE A 73 46.20 -1.10 -63.44
CA PHE A 73 46.47 -1.26 -62.01
C PHE A 73 47.19 -2.58 -61.66
N LEU A 74 47.04 -3.61 -62.50
CA LEU A 74 47.62 -4.95 -62.30
C LEU A 74 48.87 -5.19 -63.18
N THR A 75 49.53 -4.14 -63.66
CA THR A 75 50.60 -4.20 -64.67
C THR A 75 51.87 -4.93 -64.24
N ASP A 76 52.12 -5.09 -62.94
CA ASP A 76 53.28 -5.83 -62.43
C ASP A 76 53.16 -7.36 -62.59
N PHE A 77 52.00 -7.88 -63.00
CA PHE A 77 51.79 -9.31 -63.22
C PHE A 77 51.80 -9.62 -64.73
N THR A 78 52.93 -10.13 -65.22
CA THR A 78 53.07 -10.57 -66.62
C THR A 78 52.20 -11.81 -66.89
N SER A 79 51.07 -11.57 -67.54
CA SER A 79 50.34 -12.38 -68.52
C SER A 79 50.41 -13.91 -68.54
N GLU A 80 50.37 -14.62 -67.40
CA GLU A 80 50.00 -16.06 -67.41
C GLU A 80 49.31 -16.62 -66.15
N THR A 81 49.03 -15.81 -65.14
CA THR A 81 48.24 -16.22 -63.95
C THR A 81 46.80 -15.71 -64.04
N SER A 82 45.83 -16.54 -63.65
CA SER A 82 44.40 -16.16 -63.66
C SER A 82 44.18 -14.91 -62.81
N MET A 83 43.43 -13.93 -63.33
CA MET A 83 43.13 -12.66 -62.64
C MET A 83 42.58 -12.87 -61.21
N SER A 84 41.97 -14.02 -60.94
CA SER A 84 41.49 -14.40 -59.60
C SER A 84 42.62 -14.64 -58.59
N LEU A 85 43.77 -15.18 -59.01
CA LEU A 85 44.93 -15.38 -58.13
C LEU A 85 45.69 -14.06 -57.87
N ALA A 86 45.74 -13.18 -58.85
CA ALA A 86 46.32 -11.84 -58.73
C ALA A 86 45.47 -10.96 -57.78
N LEU A 87 44.13 -10.99 -57.91
CA LEU A 87 43.23 -10.31 -56.97
C LEU A 87 43.32 -10.89 -55.55
N TYR A 88 43.45 -12.22 -55.44
CA TYR A 88 43.63 -12.89 -54.14
C TYR A 88 44.92 -12.46 -53.44
N THR A 89 46.04 -12.33 -54.16
CA THR A 89 47.33 -11.91 -53.58
C THR A 89 47.41 -10.42 -53.25
N VAL A 90 46.70 -9.56 -54.00
CA VAL A 90 46.54 -8.12 -53.72
C VAL A 90 45.68 -7.90 -52.46
N LEU A 91 44.55 -8.60 -52.33
CA LEU A 91 43.65 -8.49 -51.17
C LEU A 91 44.24 -9.07 -49.87
N HIS A 92 45.31 -9.87 -49.95
CA HIS A 92 45.96 -10.50 -48.79
C HIS A 92 47.22 -9.77 -48.28
N LYS A 93 47.65 -8.68 -48.94
CA LYS A 93 48.77 -7.83 -48.48
C LYS A 93 48.33 -6.88 -47.36
N PRO A 94 49.25 -6.39 -46.50
CA PRO A 94 48.90 -5.50 -45.39
C PRO A 94 48.18 -4.24 -45.88
N ILE A 95 47.01 -3.97 -45.29
CA ILE A 95 46.03 -2.93 -45.68
C ILE A 95 46.64 -1.53 -45.83
N ARG A 96 47.73 -1.24 -45.12
CA ARG A 96 48.40 0.07 -45.12
C ARG A 96 48.92 0.51 -46.50
N ASP A 97 49.50 -0.42 -47.26
CA ASP A 97 50.08 -0.11 -48.58
C ASP A 97 49.00 -0.02 -49.68
N HIS A 98 47.82 -0.62 -49.41
CA HIS A 98 46.70 -0.63 -50.35
C HIS A 98 45.80 0.60 -50.20
N ILE A 99 45.71 1.24 -49.02
CA ILE A 99 44.83 2.40 -48.84
C ILE A 99 45.30 3.60 -49.69
N GLU A 100 46.60 3.89 -49.76
CA GLU A 100 47.12 4.95 -50.64
C GLU A 100 46.88 4.63 -52.12
N GLN A 101 47.04 3.35 -52.50
CA GLN A 101 46.79 2.89 -53.86
C GLN A 101 45.30 2.89 -54.21
N TYR A 102 44.41 2.54 -53.28
CA TYR A 102 42.95 2.61 -53.42
C TYR A 102 42.49 4.07 -53.50
N ILE A 103 43.04 4.98 -52.70
CA ILE A 103 42.79 6.43 -52.80
C ILE A 103 43.24 6.95 -54.18
N LEU A 104 44.39 6.50 -54.69
CA LEU A 104 44.88 6.86 -56.04
C LEU A 104 44.00 6.27 -57.16
N LEU A 105 43.49 5.05 -56.99
CA LEU A 105 42.59 4.38 -57.92
C LEU A 105 41.22 5.06 -57.95
N LEU A 106 40.71 5.44 -56.78
CA LEU A 106 39.41 6.08 -56.59
C LEU A 106 39.44 7.54 -57.06
N THR A 107 40.56 8.26 -56.87
CA THR A 107 40.78 9.59 -57.48
C THR A 107 40.89 9.53 -59.00
N LYS A 108 41.57 8.52 -59.58
CA LYS A 108 41.58 8.29 -61.03
C LYS A 108 40.21 7.91 -61.61
N LEU A 109 39.43 7.10 -60.90
CA LEU A 109 38.04 6.81 -61.24
C LEU A 109 37.15 8.06 -61.18
N ASN A 110 37.42 8.96 -60.22
CA ASN A 110 36.71 10.23 -60.06
C ASN A 110 37.01 11.23 -61.20
N GLU A 111 38.23 11.23 -61.77
CA GLU A 111 38.51 12.03 -62.97
C GLU A 111 37.70 11.58 -64.19
N VAL A 112 37.46 10.27 -64.31
CA VAL A 112 36.67 9.66 -65.40
C VAL A 112 35.16 9.86 -65.19
N LEU A 113 34.68 9.94 -63.94
CA LEU A 113 33.26 10.12 -63.59
C LEU A 113 32.75 11.58 -63.65
N LYS A 114 33.59 12.55 -64.06
CA LYS A 114 33.24 13.99 -64.13
C LYS A 114 32.04 14.33 -65.03
N GLU A 115 31.57 13.42 -65.88
CA GLU A 115 30.40 13.66 -66.76
C GLU A 115 29.03 13.35 -66.12
N VAL A 116 28.96 12.70 -64.96
CA VAL A 116 27.67 12.43 -64.29
C VAL A 116 27.60 13.21 -62.97
N ARG A 117 26.54 14.00 -62.78
CA ARG A 117 26.29 14.82 -61.56
C ARG A 117 26.39 13.96 -60.29
N SER A 118 27.57 13.93 -59.68
CA SER A 118 27.97 13.06 -58.57
C SER A 118 28.43 13.85 -57.34
N PHE A 119 27.87 15.05 -57.12
CA PHE A 119 28.24 15.90 -55.98
C PHE A 119 27.91 15.31 -54.60
N ILE A 120 26.91 14.42 -54.51
CA ILE A 120 26.50 13.77 -53.25
C ILE A 120 27.46 12.63 -52.90
N VAL A 121 27.83 11.80 -53.89
CA VAL A 121 28.75 10.67 -53.70
C VAL A 121 30.15 11.17 -53.33
N ILE A 122 30.61 12.27 -53.94
CA ILE A 122 31.89 12.91 -53.60
C ILE A 122 31.89 13.39 -52.13
N LYS A 123 30.79 13.97 -51.65
CA LYS A 123 30.70 14.43 -50.24
C LYS A 123 30.73 13.28 -49.24
N GLU A 124 30.05 12.17 -49.50
CA GLU A 124 30.09 11.00 -48.62
C GLU A 124 31.43 10.26 -48.69
N TYR A 125 32.07 10.23 -49.87
CA TYR A 125 33.39 9.65 -50.05
C TYR A 125 34.48 10.43 -49.31
N VAL A 126 34.49 11.76 -49.41
CA VAL A 126 35.43 12.63 -48.67
C VAL A 126 35.25 12.48 -47.15
N LYS A 127 34.02 12.26 -46.67
CA LYS A 127 33.78 11.94 -45.26
C LYS A 127 34.35 10.57 -44.87
N LEU A 128 34.26 9.57 -45.75
CA LEU A 128 34.80 8.24 -45.52
C LEU A 128 36.33 8.24 -45.47
N GLU A 129 36.97 8.96 -46.40
CA GLU A 129 38.42 9.13 -46.42
C GLU A 129 38.92 9.84 -45.14
N SER A 130 38.25 10.92 -44.75
CA SER A 130 38.53 11.63 -43.48
C SER A 130 38.36 10.73 -42.26
N PHE A 131 37.30 9.91 -42.22
CA PHE A 131 37.05 8.95 -41.14
C PHE A 131 38.14 7.87 -41.05
N ILE A 132 38.52 7.26 -42.16
CA ILE A 132 39.56 6.24 -42.18
C ILE A 132 40.91 6.84 -41.77
N GLY A 133 41.22 8.05 -42.22
CA GLY A 133 42.39 8.81 -41.78
C GLY A 133 42.41 9.01 -40.27
N GLN A 134 41.30 9.47 -39.69
CA GLN A 134 41.17 9.67 -38.24
C GLN A 134 41.38 8.38 -37.44
N VAL A 135 40.78 7.25 -37.87
CA VAL A 135 40.96 5.95 -37.20
C VAL A 135 42.43 5.48 -37.27
N LEU A 136 43.12 5.74 -38.38
CA LEU A 136 44.54 5.42 -38.53
C LEU A 136 45.42 6.32 -37.64
N ASP A 137 45.08 7.60 -37.53
CA ASP A 137 45.76 8.55 -36.67
C ASP A 137 45.60 8.16 -35.19
N GLU A 138 44.39 7.86 -34.73
CA GLU A 138 44.11 7.33 -33.39
C GLU A 138 44.94 6.07 -33.09
N ALA A 139 45.03 5.14 -34.03
CA ALA A 139 45.83 3.92 -33.88
C ALA A 139 47.34 4.24 -33.80
N CYS A 140 47.83 5.20 -34.58
CA CYS A 140 49.22 5.66 -34.52
C CYS A 140 49.53 6.38 -33.20
N PHE A 141 48.63 7.24 -32.72
CA PHE A 141 48.74 7.92 -31.43
C PHE A 141 48.75 6.91 -30.27
N THR A 142 47.84 5.93 -30.31
CA THR A 142 47.78 4.83 -29.35
C THR A 142 49.09 4.04 -29.31
N LYS A 143 49.65 3.70 -30.49
CA LYS A 143 50.94 3.00 -30.59
C LYS A 143 52.10 3.84 -30.04
N SER A 144 52.10 5.15 -30.29
CA SER A 144 53.11 6.09 -29.78
C SER A 144 53.01 6.23 -28.25
N LEU A 145 51.79 6.32 -27.72
CA LEU A 145 51.51 6.37 -26.29
C LEU A 145 52.10 5.17 -25.55
N TRP A 146 51.86 3.95 -26.03
CA TRP A 146 52.36 2.72 -25.38
C TRP A 146 53.89 2.65 -25.34
N LYS A 147 54.57 3.24 -26.31
CA LYS A 147 56.04 3.37 -26.31
C LYS A 147 56.52 4.43 -25.31
N SER A 148 55.72 5.46 -25.06
CA SER A 148 56.02 6.54 -24.13
C SER A 148 55.65 6.22 -22.68
N LEU A 149 54.70 5.30 -22.44
CA LEU A 149 54.30 4.84 -21.12
C LEU A 149 55.22 3.72 -20.64
N GLY A 150 55.61 3.74 -19.36
CA GLY A 150 56.42 2.68 -18.76
C GLY A 150 55.69 1.34 -18.74
N TYR A 151 56.45 0.23 -18.76
CA TYR A 151 55.95 -1.15 -18.86
C TYR A 151 54.78 -1.45 -17.91
N LYS A 152 54.84 -0.95 -16.66
CA LYS A 152 53.78 -1.14 -15.65
C LYS A 152 52.41 -0.59 -16.07
N PHE A 153 52.36 0.55 -16.74
CA PHE A 153 51.10 1.17 -17.18
C PHE A 153 50.60 0.52 -18.48
N THR A 154 51.52 0.17 -19.37
CA THR A 154 51.19 -0.50 -20.63
C THR A 154 50.57 -1.87 -20.38
N ASP A 155 51.09 -2.65 -19.44
CA ASP A 155 50.54 -3.97 -19.10
C ASP A 155 49.12 -3.88 -18.51
N MET A 156 48.82 -2.84 -17.72
CA MET A 156 47.51 -2.66 -17.11
C MET A 156 46.46 -1.99 -17.99
N LEU A 157 46.87 -1.13 -18.94
CA LEU A 157 45.94 -0.31 -19.74
C LEU A 157 45.84 -0.76 -21.20
N CYS A 158 46.74 -1.60 -21.70
CA CYS A 158 46.72 -2.04 -23.09
C CYS A 158 45.64 -3.10 -23.31
N VAL A 159 44.55 -2.69 -23.98
CA VAL A 159 43.49 -3.58 -24.47
C VAL A 159 43.45 -3.45 -25.99
N PRO A 160 43.29 -4.55 -26.76
CA PRO A 160 43.34 -4.51 -28.23
C PRO A 160 42.35 -3.52 -28.88
N GLU A 161 41.22 -3.31 -28.23
CA GLU A 161 40.10 -2.49 -28.72
C GLU A 161 40.26 -1.00 -28.35
N ARG A 162 41.04 -0.69 -27.30
CA ARG A 162 41.21 0.66 -26.76
C ARG A 162 41.99 1.57 -27.70
N ARG A 163 41.48 2.77 -27.95
CA ARG A 163 42.13 3.82 -28.77
C ARG A 163 42.22 5.11 -27.98
N LEU A 164 43.38 5.77 -28.07
CA LEU A 164 43.61 7.08 -27.49
C LEU A 164 42.95 8.14 -28.35
N LEU A 165 42.02 8.89 -27.76
CA LEU A 165 41.37 10.05 -28.38
C LEU A 165 42.18 11.32 -28.12
N GLU A 166 42.63 11.55 -26.88
CA GLU A 166 43.39 12.76 -26.54
C GLU A 166 44.33 12.57 -25.34
N ASP A 167 45.43 13.32 -25.32
CA ASP A 167 46.42 13.36 -24.24
C ASP A 167 46.65 14.80 -23.77
N SER A 168 46.56 15.02 -22.47
CA SER A 168 46.88 16.30 -21.80
C SER A 168 48.27 16.86 -22.11
N LYS A 169 49.22 16.04 -22.60
CA LYS A 169 50.52 16.54 -23.10
C LYS A 169 50.40 17.39 -24.37
N ASN A 170 49.41 17.10 -25.22
CA ASN A 170 49.21 17.78 -26.51
C ASN A 170 48.35 19.03 -26.35
N LEU A 171 47.40 19.00 -25.41
CA LEU A 171 46.54 20.13 -25.02
C LEU A 171 46.66 20.32 -23.50
N PRO A 172 47.55 21.20 -23.02
CA PRO A 172 47.82 21.35 -21.59
C PRO A 172 46.61 21.91 -20.84
N ILE A 173 46.21 21.22 -19.77
CA ILE A 173 45.14 21.62 -18.86
C ILE A 173 45.79 22.19 -17.60
N SER A 174 45.39 23.38 -17.16
CA SER A 174 45.82 23.92 -15.87
C SER A 174 45.01 23.28 -14.74
N ALA A 175 45.44 22.11 -14.27
CA ALA A 175 44.95 21.55 -13.01
C ALA A 175 45.58 22.31 -11.84
N SER A 176 44.76 22.76 -10.89
CA SER A 176 45.20 23.53 -9.72
C SER A 176 45.80 22.62 -8.65
N THR A 177 47.04 22.17 -8.83
CA THR A 177 47.96 21.73 -7.76
C THR A 177 49.33 21.41 -8.36
N ASN A 178 50.42 21.69 -7.63
CA ASN A 178 51.83 21.61 -8.04
C ASN A 178 52.36 20.18 -8.37
N ARG A 179 51.57 19.30 -9.00
CA ARG A 179 52.01 18.01 -9.53
C ARG A 179 51.55 17.88 -10.98
N SER A 180 52.44 17.38 -11.85
CA SER A 180 52.15 17.16 -13.27
C SER A 180 51.23 15.95 -13.42
N ASP A 181 49.93 16.16 -13.28
CA ASP A 181 48.92 15.15 -13.50
C ASP A 181 48.66 15.02 -15.01
N ARG A 182 48.89 13.83 -15.59
CA ARG A 182 48.64 13.55 -17.02
C ARG A 182 47.28 12.87 -17.17
N ILE A 183 46.38 13.48 -17.93
CA ILE A 183 45.06 12.95 -18.28
C ILE A 183 45.11 12.33 -19.68
N LEU A 184 44.61 11.11 -19.81
CA LEU A 184 44.45 10.38 -21.07
C LEU A 184 42.97 10.08 -21.29
N LEU A 185 42.43 10.50 -22.43
CA LEU A 185 41.08 10.17 -22.85
C LEU A 185 41.15 9.05 -23.89
N PHE A 186 40.66 7.87 -23.54
CA PHE A 186 40.45 6.77 -24.48
C PHE A 186 39.01 6.75 -24.99
N ASP A 187 38.69 5.86 -25.93
CA ASP A 187 37.34 5.65 -26.46
C ASP A 187 36.39 4.91 -25.50
N ASP A 188 36.94 4.27 -24.46
CA ASP A 188 36.20 3.51 -23.45
C ASP A 188 36.34 4.09 -22.02
N VAL A 189 37.52 4.65 -21.68
CA VAL A 189 37.90 5.02 -20.32
C VAL A 189 38.67 6.35 -20.29
N LEU A 190 38.44 7.16 -19.26
CA LEU A 190 39.26 8.32 -18.90
C LEU A 190 40.28 7.93 -17.82
N VAL A 191 41.57 8.18 -18.05
CA VAL A 191 42.65 7.81 -17.12
C VAL A 191 43.40 9.04 -16.62
N LEU A 192 43.51 9.18 -15.29
CA LEU A 192 44.31 10.19 -14.61
C LEU A 192 45.57 9.55 -14.05
N ILE A 193 46.75 10.00 -14.48
CA ILE A 193 48.04 9.53 -14.00
C ILE A 193 48.64 10.55 -13.04
N GLN A 194 48.82 10.14 -11.78
CA GLN A 194 49.44 10.93 -10.71
C GLN A 194 50.72 10.23 -10.24
N GLY A 195 51.88 10.71 -10.71
CA GLY A 195 53.17 10.10 -10.38
C GLY A 195 53.27 8.64 -10.82
N ASN A 196 53.31 7.70 -9.87
CA ASN A 196 53.43 6.26 -10.12
C ASN A 196 52.11 5.49 -9.94
N SER A 197 50.98 6.20 -9.77
CA SER A 197 49.63 5.65 -9.65
C SER A 197 48.71 6.20 -10.74
N PHE A 198 47.69 5.43 -11.13
CA PHE A 198 46.65 5.91 -12.04
C PHE A 198 45.25 5.60 -11.50
N GLN A 199 44.29 6.44 -11.87
CA GLN A 199 42.86 6.23 -11.66
C GLN A 199 42.18 6.14 -13.03
N SER A 200 41.27 5.18 -13.20
CA SER A 200 40.53 4.94 -14.45
C SER A 200 39.04 5.10 -14.21
N PHE A 201 38.36 5.86 -15.07
CA PHE A 201 36.94 6.15 -15.03
C PHE A 201 36.28 5.66 -16.31
N ASP A 202 35.29 4.77 -16.22
CA ASP A 202 34.48 4.39 -17.38
C ASP A 202 33.73 5.63 -17.89
N LEU A 203 33.82 5.92 -19.19
CA LEU A 203 33.21 7.11 -19.79
C LEU A 203 31.70 7.18 -19.59
N LYS A 204 31.01 6.03 -19.46
CA LYS A 204 29.57 5.99 -19.17
C LYS A 204 29.22 6.64 -17.83
N LEU A 205 30.19 6.66 -16.91
CA LEU A 205 30.10 7.21 -15.55
C LEU A 205 30.61 8.65 -15.44
N VAL A 206 31.00 9.28 -16.55
CA VAL A 206 31.56 10.63 -16.54
C VAL A 206 30.49 11.66 -16.91
N TRP A 207 30.32 12.67 -16.06
CA TRP A 207 29.53 13.86 -16.34
C TRP A 207 30.45 15.09 -16.36
N SER A 208 30.15 16.04 -17.23
CA SER A 208 30.84 17.33 -17.29
C SER A 208 30.02 18.38 -16.53
N PRO A 209 30.49 18.92 -15.39
CA PRO A 209 29.70 19.85 -14.60
C PRO A 209 29.58 21.22 -15.29
N LYS A 210 28.38 21.79 -15.29
CA LYS A 210 28.16 23.22 -15.62
C LYS A 210 28.45 24.06 -14.37
N VAL A 211 29.71 24.47 -14.20
CA VAL A 211 30.27 25.57 -13.36
C VAL A 211 29.80 25.78 -11.90
N HIS A 212 28.63 25.32 -11.43
CA HIS A 212 28.17 25.51 -10.07
C HIS A 212 27.45 24.26 -9.54
N SER A 213 28.10 23.54 -8.61
CA SER A 213 27.54 23.07 -7.32
C SER A 213 28.43 22.00 -6.66
N ASN A 214 29.21 22.44 -5.65
CA ASN A 214 29.75 21.78 -4.44
C ASN A 214 30.18 20.28 -4.34
N PRO A 215 31.09 19.96 -3.38
CA PRO A 215 32.18 19.02 -3.60
C PRO A 215 31.98 17.70 -2.84
N TYR A 216 31.57 16.67 -3.56
CA TYR A 216 31.95 15.30 -3.20
C TYR A 216 32.59 14.66 -4.44
N GLN A 217 33.92 14.61 -4.37
CA GLN A 217 34.90 13.97 -5.24
C GLN A 217 34.37 13.19 -6.47
N PHE A 218 34.42 13.84 -7.64
CA PHE A 218 35.35 13.48 -8.71
C PHE A 218 35.83 14.76 -9.39
N LEU A 219 37.15 14.91 -9.46
CA LEU A 219 37.84 16.15 -9.79
C LEU A 219 37.98 16.26 -11.30
N ILE A 220 37.30 17.20 -11.97
CA ILE A 220 37.77 17.75 -13.25
C ILE A 220 37.51 19.27 -13.30
N LEU A 221 38.59 20.02 -13.06
CA LEU A 221 38.74 21.40 -13.50
C LEU A 221 38.87 21.41 -15.03
N CYS A 222 38.00 22.12 -15.75
CA CYS A 222 38.20 22.38 -17.17
C CYS A 222 37.79 23.81 -17.54
N PRO A 223 38.75 24.74 -17.72
CA PRO A 223 38.45 26.08 -18.26
C PRO A 223 38.59 26.15 -19.80
N GLN A 224 38.95 25.07 -20.51
CA GLN A 224 39.04 25.08 -21.98
C GLN A 224 37.85 24.36 -22.64
N ALA A 225 37.07 25.10 -23.42
CA ALA A 225 35.89 24.61 -24.14
C ALA A 225 36.17 23.39 -25.04
N VAL A 226 37.40 23.28 -25.57
CA VAL A 226 37.82 22.18 -26.46
C VAL A 226 37.86 20.83 -25.73
N TRP A 227 38.38 20.78 -24.51
CA TRP A 227 38.43 19.55 -23.72
C TRP A 227 37.05 19.10 -23.25
N GLN A 228 36.19 20.05 -22.85
CA GLN A 228 34.80 19.75 -22.49
C GLN A 228 34.03 19.20 -23.68
N TRP A 229 34.24 19.76 -24.87
CA TRP A 229 33.63 19.27 -26.11
C TRP A 229 34.09 17.84 -26.44
N LYS A 230 35.40 17.57 -26.45
CA LYS A 230 35.97 16.24 -26.73
C LYS A 230 35.49 15.18 -25.73
N LEU A 231 35.45 15.53 -24.44
CA LEU A 231 34.97 14.64 -23.39
C LEU A 231 33.48 14.32 -23.56
N ASN A 232 32.63 15.33 -23.74
CA ASN A 232 31.19 15.14 -23.95
C ASN A 232 30.91 14.26 -25.18
N GLN A 233 31.70 14.41 -26.23
CA GLN A 233 31.59 13.61 -27.43
C GLN A 233 32.00 12.16 -27.20
N ALA A 234 33.15 11.92 -26.56
CA ALA A 234 33.60 10.57 -26.20
C ALA A 234 32.58 9.85 -25.31
N VAL A 235 32.01 10.56 -24.33
CA VAL A 235 30.94 10.06 -23.47
C VAL A 235 29.69 9.69 -24.29
N ARG A 236 29.28 10.54 -25.25
CA ARG A 236 28.13 10.25 -26.13
C ARG A 236 28.35 9.00 -26.98
N GLN A 237 29.54 8.82 -27.54
CA GLN A 237 29.88 7.64 -28.34
C GLN A 237 29.90 6.38 -27.48
N ALA A 238 30.47 6.45 -26.28
CA ALA A 238 30.48 5.35 -25.32
C ALA A 238 29.05 4.94 -24.87
N LEU A 239 28.13 5.91 -24.73
CA LEU A 239 26.72 5.64 -24.40
C LEU A 239 25.94 5.02 -25.56
N ASN A 240 26.17 5.49 -26.79
CA ASN A 240 25.45 5.00 -27.97
C ASN A 240 25.95 3.63 -28.48
N GLY A 241 27.11 3.17 -28.01
CA GLY A 241 27.74 1.92 -28.46
C GLY A 241 28.10 1.92 -29.96
N LYS A 242 28.09 3.10 -30.59
CA LYS A 242 28.38 3.32 -32.00
C LYS A 242 29.41 4.44 -32.12
N ARG A 243 30.42 4.24 -32.97
CA ARG A 243 31.34 5.32 -33.37
C ARG A 243 30.59 6.21 -34.36
N ASP A 244 30.50 7.51 -34.06
CA ASP A 244 29.82 8.46 -34.95
C ASP A 244 30.57 8.58 -36.28
N PHE A 245 29.85 8.68 -37.38
CA PHE A 245 30.38 8.94 -38.72
C PHE A 245 29.85 10.28 -39.25
N PRO A 246 30.70 11.29 -39.51
CA PRO A 246 32.14 11.36 -39.22
C PRO A 246 32.43 11.53 -37.71
N LEU A 247 33.63 11.12 -37.25
CA LEU A 247 33.99 11.01 -35.82
C LEU A 247 33.96 12.33 -35.05
N TRP A 248 33.88 13.49 -35.72
CA TRP A 248 33.78 14.83 -35.11
C TRP A 248 32.46 15.55 -35.41
N GLY A 249 31.47 14.85 -35.97
CA GLY A 249 30.15 15.38 -36.28
C GLY A 249 30.19 16.55 -37.28
N LYS A 250 29.02 17.04 -37.67
CA LYS A 250 28.92 18.38 -38.24
C LYS A 250 29.17 19.37 -37.09
N THR A 251 30.04 20.36 -37.29
CA THR A 251 30.16 21.53 -36.41
C THR A 251 28.78 22.17 -36.24
N GLY A 252 28.08 21.90 -35.13
CA GLY A 252 26.77 22.51 -34.85
C GLY A 252 25.79 21.77 -33.95
N GLU A 253 25.84 20.44 -33.81
CA GLU A 253 24.87 19.71 -32.96
C GLU A 253 25.52 19.13 -31.69
N GLY A 254 25.92 20.04 -30.81
CA GLY A 254 26.29 19.73 -29.43
C GLY A 254 25.06 19.45 -28.58
N THR A 255 24.36 18.33 -28.82
CA THR A 255 23.44 17.82 -27.80
C THR A 255 24.26 17.29 -26.63
N GLU A 256 24.09 17.91 -25.47
CA GLU A 256 24.72 17.48 -24.22
C GLU A 256 24.31 16.03 -23.92
N PRO A 257 25.22 15.19 -23.38
CA PRO A 257 24.86 13.84 -22.99
C PRO A 257 23.74 13.90 -21.93
N PRO A 258 22.82 12.92 -21.91
CA PRO A 258 21.67 12.97 -21.02
C PRO A 258 22.11 13.05 -19.56
N SER A 259 21.48 13.94 -18.81
CA SER A 259 21.75 14.17 -17.39
C SER A 259 21.43 12.93 -16.55
N CYS A 260 20.40 12.18 -16.95
CA CYS A 260 20.00 10.89 -16.36
C CYS A 260 20.43 9.72 -17.26
N ARG A 261 21.01 8.67 -16.68
CA ARG A 261 21.52 7.49 -17.40
C ARG A 261 21.19 6.22 -16.63
N PHE A 262 20.97 5.10 -17.33
CA PHE A 262 20.79 3.79 -16.69
C PHE A 262 22.05 2.95 -16.86
N PHE A 263 22.64 2.44 -15.77
CA PHE A 263 23.77 1.52 -15.82
C PHE A 263 24.03 0.79 -14.49
N THR A 264 24.90 -0.22 -14.57
CA THR A 264 25.37 -1.00 -13.43
C THR A 264 26.78 -0.59 -13.00
N TYR A 265 26.99 -0.32 -11.72
CA TYR A 265 28.28 0.05 -11.13
C TYR A 265 28.58 -0.72 -9.85
N LEU A 266 29.84 -1.08 -9.66
CA LEU A 266 30.33 -1.76 -8.47
C LEU A 266 31.17 -0.81 -7.62
N PHE A 267 30.64 -0.40 -6.48
CA PHE A 267 31.34 0.43 -5.50
C PHE A 267 32.48 -0.37 -4.85
N ARG A 268 33.74 -0.03 -5.14
CA ARG A 268 34.90 -0.77 -4.61
C ARG A 268 35.34 -0.27 -3.23
N LEU A 269 35.39 1.04 -3.03
CA LEU A 269 35.95 1.68 -1.82
C LEU A 269 35.09 2.85 -1.30
N GLU A 270 33.97 3.16 -1.94
CA GLU A 270 33.23 4.41 -1.75
C GLU A 270 32.10 4.27 -0.72
N GLY A 271 32.25 5.00 0.40
CA GLY A 271 31.16 5.36 1.31
C GLY A 271 30.27 4.22 1.84
N LYS A 272 28.97 4.52 2.02
CA LYS A 272 27.91 3.62 2.53
C LYS A 272 27.72 2.38 1.66
N PHE A 273 28.03 2.45 0.37
CA PHE A 273 27.79 1.38 -0.60
C PHE A 273 29.03 0.52 -0.87
N LYS A 274 30.07 0.57 -0.03
CA LYS A 274 31.28 -0.24 -0.21
C LYS A 274 30.96 -1.72 -0.49
N SER A 275 31.51 -2.24 -1.58
CA SER A 275 31.31 -3.59 -2.10
C SER A 275 29.90 -3.91 -2.61
N ALA A 276 29.03 -2.91 -2.79
CA ALA A 276 27.71 -3.07 -3.39
C ALA A 276 27.77 -2.87 -4.90
N SER A 277 26.92 -3.59 -5.62
CA SER A 277 26.58 -3.29 -7.01
C SER A 277 25.25 -2.56 -7.07
N TYR A 278 25.24 -1.39 -7.70
CA TYR A 278 24.00 -0.68 -8.04
C TYR A 278 23.70 -0.87 -9.52
N GLU A 279 22.45 -1.19 -9.83
CA GLU A 279 21.90 -1.23 -11.18
C GLU A 279 20.64 -0.36 -11.20
N GLY A 280 20.66 0.72 -11.97
CA GLY A 280 19.55 1.66 -11.96
C GLY A 280 19.84 2.94 -12.70
N GLU A 281 18.96 3.90 -12.48
CA GLU A 281 19.10 5.27 -12.96
C GLU A 281 20.15 6.05 -12.15
N TRP A 282 20.82 6.98 -12.81
CA TRP A 282 21.87 7.84 -12.26
C TRP A 282 21.68 9.26 -12.75
N HIS A 283 21.82 10.22 -11.85
CA HIS A 283 21.78 11.64 -12.16
C HIS A 283 23.08 12.29 -11.67
N TRP A 284 23.82 12.93 -12.58
CA TRP A 284 25.09 13.61 -12.28
C TRP A 284 26.07 12.80 -11.40
N GLY A 285 26.28 11.51 -11.69
CA GLY A 285 27.23 10.69 -10.94
C GLY A 285 26.69 10.09 -9.65
N LYS A 286 25.40 10.27 -9.35
CA LYS A 286 24.77 9.70 -8.16
C LYS A 286 23.59 8.80 -8.51
N PRO A 287 23.36 7.71 -7.76
CA PRO A 287 22.11 6.94 -7.84
C PRO A 287 20.87 7.86 -7.76
N HIS A 288 19.93 7.69 -8.67
CA HIS A 288 18.71 8.49 -8.77
C HIS A 288 17.59 7.67 -9.39
N GLY A 289 16.33 8.07 -9.24
CA GLY A 289 15.20 7.36 -9.85
C GLY A 289 15.09 5.92 -9.34
N LYS A 290 14.71 4.98 -10.19
CA LYS A 290 14.57 3.58 -9.78
C LYS A 290 15.90 2.83 -9.87
N GLY A 291 16.18 2.02 -8.85
CA GLY A 291 17.41 1.25 -8.80
C GLY A 291 17.39 0.04 -7.88
N THR A 292 18.42 -0.78 -8.01
CA THR A 292 18.66 -1.99 -7.23
C THR A 292 20.09 -1.99 -6.70
N LEU A 293 20.25 -1.98 -5.38
CA LEU A 293 21.51 -2.24 -4.68
C LEU A 293 21.58 -3.70 -4.24
N LYS A 294 22.71 -4.35 -4.51
CA LYS A 294 23.03 -5.70 -4.02
C LYS A 294 24.41 -5.69 -3.37
N TRP A 295 24.50 -6.16 -2.14
CA TRP A 295 25.76 -6.31 -1.42
C TRP A 295 26.24 -7.76 -1.48
N ARG A 296 27.55 -7.97 -1.35
CA ARG A 296 28.16 -9.31 -1.35
C ARG A 296 27.74 -10.18 -0.16
N ASP A 297 27.27 -9.56 0.91
CA ASP A 297 26.78 -10.26 2.11
C ASP A 297 25.33 -10.75 1.96
N GLY A 298 24.70 -10.54 0.80
CA GLY A 298 23.33 -10.95 0.50
C GLY A 298 22.28 -9.88 0.83
N ARG A 299 22.66 -8.74 1.44
CA ARG A 299 21.75 -7.60 1.56
C ARG A 299 21.35 -7.10 0.18
N ASN A 300 20.12 -6.64 0.04
CA ASN A 300 19.68 -5.92 -1.14
C ASN A 300 18.70 -4.80 -0.78
N HIS A 301 18.57 -3.85 -1.68
CA HIS A 301 17.59 -2.78 -1.63
C HIS A 301 17.11 -2.49 -3.04
N VAL A 302 15.80 -2.50 -3.24
CA VAL A 302 15.15 -2.19 -4.52
C VAL A 302 14.15 -1.08 -4.27
N GLY A 303 14.26 0.04 -4.96
CA GLY A 303 13.40 1.19 -4.69
C GLY A 303 13.80 2.45 -5.43
N ASP A 304 13.27 3.57 -4.98
CA ASP A 304 13.60 4.88 -5.50
C ASP A 304 14.86 5.47 -4.81
N PHE A 305 15.58 6.31 -5.55
CA PHE A 305 16.82 6.95 -5.14
C PHE A 305 16.78 8.44 -5.50
N LYS A 306 17.37 9.28 -4.65
CA LYS A 306 17.51 10.72 -4.90
C LYS A 306 18.84 11.19 -4.34
N GLU A 307 19.62 11.92 -5.14
CA GLU A 307 20.94 12.44 -4.75
C GLU A 307 21.89 11.39 -4.16
N GLY A 308 21.80 10.14 -4.62
CA GLY A 308 22.65 9.03 -4.19
C GLY A 308 22.22 8.34 -2.90
N LEU A 309 21.04 8.65 -2.36
CA LEU A 309 20.47 8.02 -1.18
C LEU A 309 19.13 7.37 -1.49
N GLU A 310 18.76 6.36 -0.71
CA GLU A 310 17.45 5.73 -0.75
C GLU A 310 16.37 6.80 -0.46
N HIS A 311 15.35 6.88 -1.31
CA HIS A 311 14.28 7.88 -1.24
C HIS A 311 12.96 7.24 -1.69
N GLY A 312 11.80 7.84 -1.38
CA GLY A 312 10.51 7.30 -1.84
C GLY A 312 10.24 5.89 -1.30
N PHE A 313 9.59 5.02 -2.07
CA PHE A 313 9.28 3.66 -1.62
C PHE A 313 10.41 2.69 -1.97
N GLY A 314 10.74 1.79 -1.04
CA GLY A 314 11.75 0.77 -1.28
C GLY A 314 11.61 -0.47 -0.40
N ILE A 315 12.03 -1.60 -0.95
CA ILE A 315 12.08 -2.91 -0.29
C ILE A 315 13.55 -3.24 -0.02
N CYS A 316 13.90 -3.42 1.25
CA CYS A 316 15.22 -3.85 1.68
C CYS A 316 15.15 -5.26 2.27
N LEU A 317 16.00 -6.17 1.79
CA LEU A 317 16.18 -7.50 2.36
C LEU A 317 17.53 -7.57 3.08
N VAL A 318 17.50 -8.01 4.33
CA VAL A 318 18.69 -8.18 5.17
C VAL A 318 18.79 -9.64 5.62
N PRO A 319 19.79 -10.41 5.17
CA PRO A 319 19.96 -11.80 5.58
C PRO A 319 20.35 -11.88 7.06
N ARG A 320 19.79 -12.86 7.78
CA ARG A 320 20.25 -13.21 9.13
C ARG A 320 21.33 -14.29 9.07
N ARG A 321 22.14 -14.37 10.13
CA ARG A 321 23.23 -15.36 10.25
C ARG A 321 22.74 -16.82 10.35
N SER A 322 21.45 -17.05 10.61
CA SER A 322 20.81 -18.37 10.62
C SER A 322 20.27 -18.72 9.22
N GLU A 323 20.44 -19.96 8.79
CA GLU A 323 20.09 -20.49 7.46
C GLU A 323 18.69 -20.05 6.97
N ASP A 324 18.64 -19.55 5.74
CA ASP A 324 17.48 -19.18 4.91
C ASP A 324 16.47 -18.11 5.42
N ARG A 325 16.77 -17.36 6.47
CA ARG A 325 15.86 -16.28 6.95
C ARG A 325 16.36 -14.86 6.65
N TYR A 326 15.42 -13.99 6.28
CA TYR A 326 15.66 -12.60 5.90
C TYR A 326 14.72 -11.69 6.69
N ASP A 327 15.24 -10.54 7.12
CA ASP A 327 14.40 -9.40 7.48
C ASP A 327 14.03 -8.66 6.18
N CYS A 328 12.75 -8.33 6.03
CA CYS A 328 12.20 -7.64 4.87
C CYS A 328 11.54 -6.34 5.32
N TYR A 329 12.11 -5.22 4.87
CA TYR A 329 11.66 -3.87 5.20
C TYR A 329 11.02 -3.25 3.95
N LYS A 330 9.69 -3.12 3.94
CA LYS A 330 8.93 -2.45 2.89
C LYS A 330 8.51 -1.09 3.43
N CYS A 331 9.30 -0.06 3.16
CA CYS A 331 9.18 1.23 3.83
C CYS A 331 9.28 2.39 2.85
N HIS A 332 8.86 3.56 3.32
CA HIS A 332 9.23 4.83 2.71
C HIS A 332 10.55 5.31 3.30
N TRP A 333 11.40 5.84 2.43
CA TRP A 333 12.77 6.26 2.70
C TRP A 333 12.90 7.75 2.42
N TYR A 334 13.61 8.45 3.28
CA TYR A 334 13.95 9.85 3.10
C TYR A 334 15.41 10.03 3.48
N GLU A 335 16.25 10.41 2.51
CA GLU A 335 17.70 10.58 2.69
C GLU A 335 18.38 9.36 3.33
N GLY A 336 17.99 8.16 2.88
CA GLY A 336 18.58 6.90 3.34
C GLY A 336 18.10 6.42 4.72
N LYS A 337 17.05 7.04 5.29
CA LYS A 337 16.42 6.62 6.54
C LYS A 337 14.94 6.28 6.34
N MET A 338 14.43 5.29 7.06
CA MET A 338 13.00 4.96 7.05
C MET A 338 12.20 6.09 7.70
N ARG A 339 11.16 6.56 7.00
CA ARG A 339 10.26 7.61 7.47
C ARG A 339 8.86 7.40 6.90
N GLY A 340 7.83 7.58 7.72
CA GLY A 340 6.44 7.31 7.34
C GLY A 340 6.05 5.85 7.58
N TYR A 341 4.97 5.41 6.96
CA TYR A 341 4.45 4.05 7.12
C TYR A 341 5.33 3.01 6.43
N GLY A 342 5.52 1.88 7.10
CA GLY A 342 6.24 0.72 6.59
C GLY A 342 5.80 -0.60 7.20
N ILE A 343 6.12 -1.69 6.51
CA ILE A 343 5.91 -3.06 6.97
C ILE A 343 7.27 -3.74 7.07
N CYS A 344 7.60 -4.22 8.27
CA CYS A 344 8.83 -4.94 8.56
C CYS A 344 8.48 -6.38 8.95
N GLU A 345 8.88 -7.33 8.12
CA GLU A 345 8.76 -8.76 8.38
C GLU A 345 10.13 -9.26 8.82
N TYR A 346 10.27 -9.62 10.08
CA TYR A 346 11.53 -10.05 10.64
C TYR A 346 11.69 -11.56 10.47
N GLY A 347 12.93 -12.02 10.32
CA GLY A 347 13.28 -13.42 10.21
C GLY A 347 13.01 -14.25 11.48
N ASN A 348 12.49 -13.65 12.56
CA ASN A 348 12.02 -14.34 13.76
C ASN A 348 10.48 -14.43 13.82
N ASP A 349 9.80 -14.36 12.66
CA ASP A 349 8.34 -14.47 12.51
C ASP A 349 7.54 -13.31 13.13
N MET A 350 8.24 -12.26 13.57
CA MET A 350 7.65 -11.00 13.99
C MET A 350 7.31 -10.14 12.77
N VAL A 351 6.15 -9.49 12.80
CA VAL A 351 5.74 -8.54 11.76
C VAL A 351 5.33 -7.22 12.41
N TYR A 352 6.01 -6.14 12.04
CA TYR A 352 5.62 -4.78 12.41
C TYR A 352 4.96 -4.08 11.22
N LYS A 353 3.81 -3.44 11.47
CA LYS A 353 3.07 -2.63 10.50
C LYS A 353 2.77 -1.29 11.17
N GLY A 354 3.44 -0.23 10.76
CA GLY A 354 3.27 1.05 11.44
C GLY A 354 4.24 2.10 10.93
N TYR A 355 4.34 3.19 11.69
CA TYR A 355 5.09 4.36 11.28
C TYR A 355 6.51 4.35 11.82
N PHE A 356 7.37 5.01 11.07
CA PHE A 356 8.79 5.19 11.34
C PHE A 356 9.17 6.66 11.26
N LYS A 357 10.14 7.05 12.07
CA LYS A 357 10.82 8.33 11.99
C LYS A 357 12.30 8.08 12.16
N ASP A 358 13.13 8.44 11.18
CA ASP A 358 14.59 8.28 11.26
C ASP A 358 15.05 6.84 11.61
N ASN A 359 14.44 5.81 11.01
CA ASN A 359 14.68 4.37 11.27
C ASN A 359 14.13 3.81 12.59
N VAL A 360 13.53 4.61 13.47
CA VAL A 360 12.89 4.12 14.69
C VAL A 360 11.37 4.06 14.55
N ARG A 361 10.73 3.07 15.16
CA ARG A 361 9.27 2.98 15.23
C ARG A 361 8.74 4.17 16.04
N GLN A 362 7.74 4.84 15.47
CA GLN A 362 7.19 6.08 16.00
C GLN A 362 5.71 6.19 15.60
N GLY A 363 4.84 6.66 16.49
CA GLY A 363 3.43 6.84 16.20
C GLY A 363 2.62 5.54 16.33
N PHE A 364 1.49 5.45 15.65
CA PHE A 364 0.68 4.23 15.69
C PHE A 364 1.36 3.06 14.97
N GLY A 365 1.28 1.87 15.54
CA GLY A 365 1.85 0.67 14.93
C GLY A 365 1.37 -0.63 15.57
N ILE A 366 1.42 -1.70 14.78
CA ILE A 366 1.00 -3.05 15.14
C ILE A 366 2.21 -3.96 15.08
N LEU A 367 2.48 -4.69 16.16
CA LEU A 367 3.52 -5.71 16.22
C LEU A 367 2.87 -7.06 16.51
N GLU A 368 3.02 -8.01 15.59
CA GLU A 368 2.44 -9.34 15.66
C GLU A 368 3.56 -10.39 15.68
N ASN A 369 3.47 -11.37 16.58
CA ASN A 369 4.26 -12.60 16.52
C ASN A 369 3.44 -13.69 15.85
N LEU A 370 3.91 -14.21 14.71
CA LEU A 370 3.25 -15.30 13.97
C LEU A 370 3.79 -16.68 14.34
N SER A 371 4.76 -16.77 15.26
CA SER A 371 5.25 -18.04 15.79
C SER A 371 4.14 -18.81 16.51
N ALA A 372 4.18 -20.14 16.39
CA ALA A 372 3.25 -21.04 17.09
C ALA A 372 3.57 -21.20 18.58
N GLU A 373 4.79 -20.87 19.02
CA GLU A 373 5.21 -21.10 20.40
C GLU A 373 4.69 -20.03 21.36
N HIS A 374 4.71 -18.76 20.93
CA HIS A 374 4.25 -17.63 21.75
C HIS A 374 3.57 -16.51 20.93
N PRO A 375 2.43 -16.78 20.26
CA PRO A 375 1.70 -15.80 19.49
C PRO A 375 1.17 -14.64 20.34
N PHE A 376 1.50 -13.42 19.93
CA PHE A 376 0.98 -12.21 20.55
C PHE A 376 0.71 -11.13 19.50
N LYS A 377 -0.10 -10.14 19.89
CA LYS A 377 -0.35 -8.96 19.07
C LYS A 377 -0.39 -7.72 19.94
N TYR A 378 0.43 -6.74 19.61
CA TYR A 378 0.36 -5.39 20.15
C TYR A 378 -0.20 -4.43 19.10
N THR A 379 -1.18 -3.62 19.48
CA THR A 379 -1.74 -2.54 18.66
C THR A 379 -1.72 -1.28 19.49
N GLY A 380 -0.91 -0.27 19.13
CA GLY A 380 -0.76 0.89 20.00
C GLY A 380 0.21 1.93 19.50
N GLN A 381 0.53 2.85 20.40
CA GLN A 381 1.44 3.95 20.17
C GLN A 381 2.90 3.53 20.46
N TRP A 382 3.79 3.99 19.60
CA TRP A 382 5.24 3.77 19.65
C TRP A 382 5.97 5.10 19.76
N GLU A 383 7.04 5.09 20.55
CA GLU A 383 7.97 6.20 20.64
C GLU A 383 9.39 5.66 20.77
N ASN A 384 10.28 6.05 19.87
CA ASN A 384 11.69 5.63 19.87
C ASN A 384 11.87 4.11 20.03
N ASP A 385 11.18 3.33 19.19
CA ASP A 385 11.20 1.86 19.21
C ASP A 385 10.57 1.17 20.43
N LYS A 386 9.97 1.92 21.35
CA LYS A 386 9.30 1.37 22.54
C LYS A 386 7.80 1.61 22.51
N LYS A 387 7.03 0.71 23.12
CA LYS A 387 5.60 0.92 23.38
C LYS A 387 5.45 2.09 24.36
N ASN A 388 4.66 3.10 24.00
CA ASN A 388 4.41 4.26 24.84
C ASN A 388 3.02 4.83 24.58
N GLY A 389 2.29 5.24 25.61
CA GLY A 389 0.93 5.77 25.49
C GLY A 389 -0.13 4.67 25.47
N TYR A 390 -1.31 4.96 24.91
CA TYR A 390 -2.42 4.00 24.88
C TYR A 390 -2.15 2.86 23.88
N GLY A 391 -2.41 1.62 24.30
CA GLY A 391 -2.24 0.46 23.44
C GLY A 391 -2.85 -0.81 24.02
N VAL A 392 -3.13 -1.75 23.12
CA VAL A 392 -3.75 -3.04 23.42
C VAL A 392 -2.75 -4.16 23.16
N TRP A 393 -2.61 -5.07 24.11
CA TRP A 393 -1.78 -6.26 24.01
C TRP A 393 -2.65 -7.50 24.16
N GLU A 394 -2.57 -8.39 23.17
CA GLU A 394 -3.23 -9.68 23.15
C GLU A 394 -2.18 -10.78 23.31
N ASP A 395 -2.28 -11.52 24.40
CA ASP A 395 -1.52 -12.74 24.69
C ASP A 395 -2.41 -13.93 24.32
N LYS A 396 -2.12 -14.56 23.18
CA LYS A 396 -2.95 -15.67 22.67
C LYS A 396 -2.66 -16.99 23.39
N ASP A 397 -1.55 -17.09 24.12
CA ASP A 397 -1.22 -18.29 24.89
C ASP A 397 -2.02 -18.34 26.18
N ARG A 398 -2.03 -17.23 26.93
CA ARG A 398 -2.83 -17.13 28.16
C ARG A 398 -4.31 -16.92 27.88
N GLY A 399 -4.65 -16.48 26.67
CA GLY A 399 -5.99 -16.03 26.35
C GLY A 399 -6.33 -14.75 27.11
N GLU A 400 -5.40 -13.81 27.17
CA GLU A 400 -5.56 -12.55 27.91
C GLU A 400 -5.38 -11.35 26.99
N ARG A 401 -6.16 -10.30 27.24
CA ARG A 401 -6.02 -9.01 26.59
C ARG A 401 -5.83 -7.92 27.62
N TYR A 402 -4.77 -7.13 27.48
CA TYR A 402 -4.54 -5.91 28.24
C TYR A 402 -4.87 -4.69 27.39
N ILE A 403 -5.69 -3.77 27.91
CA ILE A 403 -6.10 -2.50 27.31
C ILE A 403 -5.67 -1.41 28.29
N GLY A 404 -4.73 -0.54 27.91
CA GLY A 404 -4.31 0.51 28.83
C GLY A 404 -3.12 1.33 28.36
N THR A 405 -2.49 2.01 29.31
CA THR A 405 -1.32 2.83 29.04
C THR A 405 -0.01 2.03 29.15
N TRP A 406 0.97 2.45 28.37
CA TRP A 406 2.30 1.89 28.25
C TRP A 406 3.34 2.98 28.46
N LEU A 407 4.48 2.61 29.03
CA LEU A 407 5.64 3.48 29.17
C LEU A 407 6.91 2.62 29.05
N ASP A 408 7.78 2.96 28.11
CA ASP A 408 9.06 2.27 27.88
C ASP A 408 8.93 0.74 27.80
N ASP A 409 8.01 0.23 26.95
CA ASP A 409 7.70 -1.21 26.77
C ASP A 409 6.98 -1.92 27.93
N HIS A 410 6.73 -1.23 29.05
CA HIS A 410 6.05 -1.78 30.22
C HIS A 410 4.61 -1.28 30.36
N LYS A 411 3.72 -2.11 30.91
CA LYS A 411 2.38 -1.68 31.36
C LYS A 411 2.55 -0.65 32.48
N HIS A 412 1.89 0.49 32.33
CA HIS A 412 2.01 1.61 33.26
C HIS A 412 0.69 2.39 33.32
N GLY A 413 0.34 2.94 34.48
CA GLY A 413 -0.92 3.70 34.64
C GLY A 413 -2.13 2.78 34.73
N GLN A 414 -3.31 3.27 34.38
CA GLN A 414 -4.53 2.45 34.41
C GLN A 414 -4.50 1.41 33.28
N GLY A 415 -5.03 0.22 33.56
CA GLY A 415 -5.17 -0.87 32.61
C GLY A 415 -6.36 -1.75 32.93
N ILE A 416 -7.03 -2.21 31.88
CA ILE A 416 -8.07 -3.23 31.93
C ILE A 416 -7.48 -4.51 31.36
N VAL A 417 -7.78 -5.64 32.00
CA VAL A 417 -7.45 -6.97 31.48
C VAL A 417 -8.73 -7.76 31.31
N VAL A 418 -8.88 -8.41 30.16
CA VAL A 418 -9.98 -9.33 29.85
C VAL A 418 -9.37 -10.70 29.59
N THR A 419 -9.91 -11.72 30.24
CA THR A 419 -9.51 -13.11 30.03
C THR A 419 -10.49 -13.81 29.09
N GLN A 420 -10.05 -14.89 28.44
CA GLN A 420 -10.87 -15.74 27.60
C GLN A 420 -12.04 -16.42 28.34
N SER A 421 -12.00 -16.46 29.67
CA SER A 421 -13.09 -17.01 30.48
C SER A 421 -14.24 -16.02 30.67
N GLY A 422 -14.02 -14.73 30.34
CA GLY A 422 -14.99 -13.66 30.51
C GLY A 422 -14.78 -12.82 31.77
N VAL A 423 -13.83 -13.20 32.63
CA VAL A 423 -13.40 -12.37 33.76
C VAL A 423 -12.69 -11.13 33.25
N CYS A 424 -13.01 -9.97 33.80
CA CYS A 424 -12.29 -8.74 33.48
C CYS A 424 -12.01 -7.90 34.72
N TYR A 425 -10.91 -7.15 34.71
CA TYR A 425 -10.55 -6.31 35.85
C TYR A 425 -9.86 -5.03 35.43
N GLN A 426 -10.03 -4.00 36.24
CA GLN A 426 -9.40 -2.70 36.10
C GLN A 426 -8.42 -2.46 37.25
N ARG A 427 -7.19 -2.07 36.91
CA ARG A 427 -6.06 -1.96 37.83
C ARG A 427 -5.10 -0.84 37.42
N THR A 428 -4.38 -0.30 38.39
CA THR A 428 -3.19 0.52 38.12
C THR A 428 -1.95 -0.37 38.02
N PHE A 429 -1.13 -0.14 37.01
CA PHE A 429 0.11 -0.84 36.73
C PHE A 429 1.31 0.11 36.89
N HIS A 430 2.40 -0.43 37.40
CA HIS A 430 3.69 0.26 37.43
C HIS A 430 4.80 -0.73 37.07
N ALA A 431 5.38 -0.56 35.88
CA ALA A 431 6.40 -1.45 35.35
C ALA A 431 5.96 -2.93 35.36
N ASP A 432 4.84 -3.20 34.68
CA ASP A 432 4.17 -4.51 34.58
C ASP A 432 3.55 -5.07 35.86
N LYS A 433 3.80 -4.47 37.02
CA LYS A 433 3.25 -4.92 38.31
C LYS A 433 1.94 -4.22 38.63
N MET A 434 0.98 -4.98 39.15
CA MET A 434 -0.27 -4.45 39.68
C MET A 434 -0.02 -3.71 41.00
N VAL A 435 -0.54 -2.48 41.12
CA VAL A 435 -0.40 -1.62 42.30
C VAL A 435 -1.78 -1.05 42.70
N GLY A 436 -1.98 -0.81 43.99
CA GLY A 436 -3.21 -0.20 44.52
C GLY A 436 -4.38 -1.18 44.65
N SER A 437 -5.59 -0.66 44.83
CA SER A 437 -6.84 -1.42 44.71
C SER A 437 -7.31 -1.46 43.26
N GLY A 438 -8.11 -2.47 42.90
CA GLY A 438 -8.71 -2.58 41.58
C GLY A 438 -10.15 -3.07 41.67
N ILE A 439 -10.82 -3.06 40.51
CA ILE A 439 -12.17 -3.58 40.31
C ILE A 439 -12.03 -4.89 39.52
N LEU A 440 -12.67 -5.96 39.97
CA LEU A 440 -12.69 -7.27 39.31
C LEU A 440 -14.14 -7.67 39.09
N LEU A 441 -14.49 -7.96 37.85
CA LEU A 441 -15.81 -8.40 37.41
C LEU A 441 -15.72 -9.88 37.06
N LEU A 442 -16.52 -10.68 37.78
CA LEU A 442 -16.58 -12.13 37.68
C LEU A 442 -17.64 -12.55 36.64
N GLU A 443 -17.57 -13.81 36.20
CA GLU A 443 -18.48 -14.38 35.18
C GLU A 443 -19.96 -14.38 35.60
N ASP A 444 -20.25 -14.35 36.90
CA ASP A 444 -21.60 -14.32 37.45
C ASP A 444 -22.18 -12.90 37.58
N ASP A 445 -21.48 -11.89 37.06
CA ASP A 445 -21.70 -10.44 37.25
C ASP A 445 -21.46 -9.95 38.69
N SER A 446 -20.76 -10.74 39.53
CA SER A 446 -20.32 -10.25 40.83
C SER A 446 -19.12 -9.29 40.67
N VAL A 447 -19.14 -8.21 41.45
CA VAL A 447 -18.13 -7.14 41.42
C VAL A 447 -17.30 -7.17 42.70
N TYR A 448 -15.99 -7.34 42.58
CA TYR A 448 -15.05 -7.21 43.69
C TYR A 448 -14.24 -5.92 43.57
N GLU A 449 -14.33 -5.06 44.59
CA GLU A 449 -13.52 -3.87 44.75
C GLU A 449 -12.50 -4.10 45.87
N GLY A 450 -11.22 -4.17 45.52
CA GLY A 450 -10.19 -4.41 46.53
C GLY A 450 -8.85 -4.85 45.98
N ASN A 451 -8.06 -5.45 46.86
CA ASN A 451 -6.74 -5.97 46.52
C ASN A 451 -6.82 -7.44 46.08
N PHE A 452 -6.19 -7.80 44.97
CA PHE A 452 -6.13 -9.18 44.48
C PHE A 452 -4.78 -9.47 43.81
N THR A 453 -4.38 -10.74 43.81
CA THR A 453 -3.11 -11.22 43.21
C THR A 453 -3.24 -11.42 41.70
N GLU A 454 -2.13 -11.72 41.02
CA GLU A 454 -2.12 -12.06 39.58
C GLU A 454 -3.01 -13.28 39.28
N ASP A 455 -3.05 -14.27 40.17
CA ASP A 455 -3.96 -15.43 40.10
C ASP A 455 -5.43 -15.08 40.44
N LEU A 456 -5.80 -13.80 40.46
CA LEU A 456 -7.14 -13.29 40.75
C LEU A 456 -7.68 -13.67 42.14
N THR A 457 -6.80 -13.93 43.10
CA THR A 457 -7.21 -14.26 44.48
C THR A 457 -7.32 -13.02 45.34
N PHE A 458 -8.38 -12.91 46.14
CA PHE A 458 -8.65 -11.75 46.97
C PHE A 458 -7.70 -11.69 48.17
N VAL A 459 -7.16 -10.50 48.45
CA VAL A 459 -6.21 -10.27 49.53
C VAL A 459 -6.49 -8.95 50.24
N GLY A 460 -6.59 -8.96 51.56
CA GLY A 460 -6.76 -7.74 52.34
C GLY A 460 -8.19 -7.22 52.30
N LYS A 461 -8.37 -5.91 52.49
CA LYS A 461 -9.70 -5.28 52.56
C LYS A 461 -10.32 -5.19 51.16
N GLY A 462 -11.60 -5.53 51.07
CA GLY A 462 -12.39 -5.33 49.84
C GLY A 462 -13.89 -5.43 50.08
N LYS A 463 -14.63 -5.23 49.00
CA LYS A 463 -16.09 -5.29 48.92
C LYS A 463 -16.46 -6.20 47.75
N LEU A 464 -17.25 -7.24 48.02
CA LEU A 464 -17.79 -8.15 47.01
C LEU A 464 -19.30 -7.93 46.90
N SER A 465 -19.76 -7.42 45.78
CA SER A 465 -21.17 -7.21 45.45
C SER A 465 -21.62 -8.34 44.53
N PHE A 466 -22.61 -9.11 44.95
CA PHE A 466 -23.16 -10.23 44.19
C PHE A 466 -24.26 -9.79 43.22
N ALA A 467 -24.48 -10.54 42.14
CA ALA A 467 -25.54 -10.25 41.17
C ALA A 467 -26.97 -10.27 41.76
N ASN A 468 -27.17 -10.94 42.91
CA ASN A 468 -28.44 -10.95 43.63
C ASN A 468 -28.64 -9.71 44.54
N GLY A 469 -27.71 -8.75 44.53
CA GLY A 469 -27.76 -7.52 45.32
C GLY A 469 -27.14 -7.64 46.72
N PHE A 470 -26.67 -8.82 47.14
CA PHE A 470 -25.98 -8.95 48.42
C PHE A 470 -24.59 -8.34 48.37
N ILE A 471 -24.15 -7.76 49.49
CA ILE A 471 -22.84 -7.09 49.57
C ILE A 471 -22.07 -7.68 50.75
N LEU A 472 -20.87 -8.18 50.50
CA LEU A 472 -19.94 -8.69 51.49
C LEU A 472 -18.73 -7.76 51.60
N GLU A 473 -18.63 -7.02 52.71
CA GLU A 473 -17.51 -6.12 53.00
C GLU A 473 -16.64 -6.71 54.10
N GLY A 474 -15.33 -6.82 53.87
CA GLY A 474 -14.45 -7.40 54.86
C GLY A 474 -13.00 -7.55 54.44
N THR A 475 -12.25 -8.30 55.25
CA THR A 475 -10.89 -8.73 54.92
C THR A 475 -10.91 -10.14 54.35
N PHE A 476 -10.35 -10.29 53.15
CA PHE A 476 -10.24 -11.54 52.41
C PHE A 476 -8.81 -12.08 52.53
N THR A 477 -8.68 -13.36 52.85
CA THR A 477 -7.39 -14.05 52.87
C THR A 477 -7.52 -15.43 52.25
N ASN A 478 -6.60 -15.78 51.38
CA ASN A 478 -6.51 -17.12 50.82
C ASN A 478 -5.34 -17.87 51.48
N LYS A 479 -5.65 -18.98 52.17
CA LYS A 479 -4.64 -19.90 52.72
C LYS A 479 -4.70 -21.19 51.89
N SER A 480 -3.55 -21.66 51.41
CA SER A 480 -3.50 -22.82 50.52
C SER A 480 -4.23 -24.02 51.13
N GLY A 481 -5.28 -24.51 50.47
CA GLY A 481 -6.04 -25.69 50.88
C GLY A 481 -7.20 -25.46 51.85
N GLN A 482 -7.47 -24.23 52.31
CA GLN A 482 -8.60 -23.91 53.22
C GLN A 482 -9.72 -23.08 52.59
N GLY A 483 -9.64 -22.78 51.29
CA GLY A 483 -10.60 -21.92 50.59
C GLY A 483 -10.49 -20.45 50.99
N LEU A 484 -11.41 -19.63 50.46
CA LEU A 484 -11.47 -18.20 50.74
C LEU A 484 -11.96 -17.96 52.18
N GLN A 485 -11.11 -17.42 53.05
CA GLN A 485 -11.50 -17.00 54.41
C GLN A 485 -11.84 -15.51 54.39
N THR A 486 -13.04 -15.18 54.89
CA THR A 486 -13.51 -13.80 54.98
C THR A 486 -13.88 -13.47 56.43
N HIS A 487 -13.49 -12.28 56.88
CA HIS A 487 -13.97 -11.69 58.12
C HIS A 487 -14.60 -10.34 57.78
N GLY A 488 -15.93 -10.26 57.87
CA GLY A 488 -16.66 -9.15 57.29
C GLY A 488 -18.15 -9.15 57.62
N ILE A 489 -18.85 -8.13 57.13
CA ILE A 489 -20.28 -7.93 57.28
C ILE A 489 -20.93 -8.30 55.94
N LEU A 490 -21.88 -9.23 55.97
CA LEU A 490 -22.75 -9.53 54.83
C LEU A 490 -24.02 -8.71 54.98
N ASN A 491 -24.24 -7.76 54.07
CA ASN A 491 -25.49 -7.04 53.96
C ASN A 491 -26.43 -7.76 52.99
N THR A 492 -27.61 -8.15 53.50
CA THR A 492 -28.70 -8.77 52.74
C THR A 492 -29.93 -7.88 52.62
N SER A 493 -29.84 -6.60 53.02
CA SER A 493 -30.95 -5.66 52.89
C SER A 493 -31.22 -5.42 51.40
N ASN A 494 -32.41 -5.82 50.94
CA ASN A 494 -32.88 -5.72 49.55
C ASN A 494 -33.24 -4.26 49.15
N GLU A 495 -32.57 -3.27 49.74
CA GLU A 495 -32.78 -1.85 49.41
C GLU A 495 -32.23 -1.62 48.01
N GLN A 496 -33.14 -1.54 47.04
CA GLN A 496 -32.95 -1.22 45.62
C GLN A 496 -31.64 -1.75 45.03
N LEU A 497 -31.71 -2.82 44.22
CA LEU A 497 -30.65 -3.21 43.27
C LEU A 497 -30.00 -1.92 42.74
N ASP A 498 -28.80 -1.60 43.21
CA ASP A 498 -28.11 -0.41 42.76
C ASP A 498 -27.74 -0.75 41.32
N ASP A 499 -28.46 -0.15 40.37
CA ASP A 499 -28.31 -0.37 38.92
C ASP A 499 -26.84 -0.24 38.48
N ARG A 500 -26.02 0.46 39.28
CA ARG A 500 -24.55 0.59 39.16
C ARG A 500 -23.78 -0.73 39.26
N ILE A 501 -24.28 -1.71 40.02
CA ILE A 501 -23.59 -2.99 40.29
C ILE A 501 -23.87 -3.98 39.14
N THR A 502 -25.12 -4.10 38.71
CA THR A 502 -25.52 -4.99 37.60
C THR A 502 -25.12 -4.46 36.22
N LYS A 503 -24.86 -3.15 36.10
CA LYS A 503 -24.44 -2.48 34.85
C LYS A 503 -23.03 -1.89 34.94
N ALA A 504 -22.14 -2.50 35.73
CA ALA A 504 -20.77 -2.00 35.86
C ALA A 504 -20.07 -1.96 34.49
N GLN A 505 -19.55 -0.78 34.13
CA GLN A 505 -18.80 -0.52 32.91
C GLN A 505 -17.40 -0.04 33.28
N LEU A 506 -16.38 -0.53 32.56
CA LEU A 506 -14.98 -0.22 32.86
C LEU A 506 -14.44 0.88 31.94
N GLY A 507 -13.41 1.59 32.40
CA GLY A 507 -12.54 2.41 31.56
C GLY A 507 -13.08 3.74 31.02
N LEU A 508 -14.29 4.14 31.38
CA LEU A 508 -14.91 5.38 30.91
C LEU A 508 -14.17 6.63 31.41
N GLU A 509 -13.83 6.70 32.70
CA GLU A 509 -13.14 7.86 33.27
C GLU A 509 -11.62 7.82 33.04
N GLU A 510 -11.04 6.61 33.05
CA GLU A 510 -9.60 6.38 33.00
C GLU A 510 -9.05 6.54 31.58
N PHE A 511 -9.84 6.14 30.57
CA PHE A 511 -9.48 6.22 29.17
C PHE A 511 -10.49 7.07 28.40
N PRO A 512 -10.48 8.39 28.53
CA PRO A 512 -11.37 9.24 27.75
C PRO A 512 -11.08 9.06 26.25
N VAL A 513 -12.13 9.04 25.42
CA VAL A 513 -12.03 8.74 23.98
C VAL A 513 -11.05 9.66 23.24
N GLU A 514 -10.86 10.89 23.71
CA GLU A 514 -9.93 11.85 23.13
C GLU A 514 -8.45 11.48 23.33
N LYS A 515 -8.15 10.66 24.34
CA LYS A 515 -6.80 10.18 24.64
C LYS A 515 -6.51 8.84 23.96
N ARG A 516 -7.52 8.12 23.49
CA ARG A 516 -7.36 6.86 22.76
C ARG A 516 -6.88 7.13 21.34
N TRP A 517 -5.99 6.27 20.84
CA TRP A 517 -5.55 6.23 19.43
C TRP A 517 -5.04 7.55 18.83
N LYS A 518 -4.53 8.48 19.64
CA LYS A 518 -3.99 9.78 19.18
C LYS A 518 -3.04 9.65 17.99
N GLY A 519 -2.15 8.65 18.02
CA GLY A 519 -1.22 8.40 16.92
C GLY A 519 -1.84 8.18 15.56
N ILE A 520 -3.06 7.64 15.49
CA ILE A 520 -3.78 7.50 14.22
C ILE A 520 -4.12 8.91 13.72
N TYR A 521 -4.80 9.72 14.52
CA TYR A 521 -5.26 11.06 14.13
C TYR A 521 -4.12 12.03 13.85
N ASP A 522 -3.04 11.99 14.62
CA ASP A 522 -1.88 12.89 14.48
C ASP A 522 -1.25 12.78 13.08
N GLN A 523 -1.20 11.57 12.52
CA GLN A 523 -0.65 11.33 11.18
C GLN A 523 -1.54 11.93 10.07
N PHE A 524 -2.86 11.83 10.22
CA PHE A 524 -3.81 12.44 9.30
C PHE A 524 -3.80 13.97 9.39
N LEU A 525 -3.64 14.52 10.60
CA LEU A 525 -3.48 15.95 10.79
C LEU A 525 -2.17 16.47 10.18
N GLU A 526 -1.06 15.74 10.35
CA GLU A 526 0.22 16.08 9.70
C GLU A 526 0.11 16.07 8.17
N PHE A 527 -0.68 15.15 7.60
CA PHE A 527 -0.99 15.10 6.18
C PHE A 527 -1.78 16.32 5.69
N ILE A 528 -2.81 16.77 6.43
CA ILE A 528 -3.54 18.01 6.11
C ILE A 528 -2.59 19.22 6.19
N HIS A 529 -1.80 19.32 7.26
CA HIS A 529 -0.86 20.44 7.45
C HIS A 529 0.26 20.49 6.39
N SER A 530 0.60 19.36 5.76
CA SER A 530 1.60 19.33 4.68
C SER A 530 1.08 19.92 3.36
N GLY A 531 -0.22 20.22 3.27
CA GLY A 531 -0.90 20.66 2.06
C GLY A 531 -1.16 19.51 1.09
N CYS A 532 -1.21 18.26 1.57
CA CYS A 532 -1.52 17.07 0.79
C CYS A 532 -0.59 16.89 -0.45
N LYS A 533 0.73 16.97 -0.27
CA LYS A 533 1.69 16.77 -1.37
C LYS A 533 1.80 15.28 -1.75
N GLU A 534 1.91 14.96 -3.05
CA GLU A 534 2.03 13.57 -3.57
C GLU A 534 3.17 12.77 -2.89
N GLU A 535 4.37 13.36 -2.72
CA GLU A 535 5.50 12.71 -2.04
C GLU A 535 5.18 12.33 -0.58
N THR A 536 4.32 13.11 0.08
CA THR A 536 3.90 12.84 1.46
C THR A 536 2.76 11.83 1.52
N GLU A 537 1.88 11.81 0.51
CA GLU A 537 0.75 10.87 0.42
C GLU A 537 1.20 9.42 0.51
N GLU A 538 2.17 9.02 -0.31
CA GLU A 538 2.68 7.63 -0.29
C GLU A 538 3.20 7.26 1.11
N SER A 539 3.97 8.17 1.73
CA SER A 539 4.58 7.98 3.05
C SER A 539 3.58 7.89 4.20
N PHE A 540 2.49 8.67 4.17
CA PHE A 540 1.46 8.65 5.22
C PHE A 540 0.45 7.52 5.00
N MET A 541 0.17 7.17 3.75
CA MET A 541 -1.00 6.38 3.39
C MET A 541 -0.67 4.93 3.00
N GLY A 542 0.51 4.42 3.36
CA GLY A 542 1.20 3.18 2.92
C GLY A 542 0.48 1.82 2.98
N PHE A 543 -0.82 1.74 2.76
CA PHE A 543 -1.61 0.53 2.66
C PHE A 543 -1.66 -0.10 1.25
N HIS A 544 -0.81 0.34 0.31
CA HIS A 544 -0.57 -0.36 -0.98
C HIS A 544 0.57 -1.37 -0.91
N ILE A 545 1.16 -1.55 0.27
CA ILE A 545 2.22 -2.53 0.50
C ILE A 545 1.58 -3.92 0.56
N GLN A 546 1.58 -4.61 -0.57
CA GLN A 546 1.15 -6.01 -0.67
C GLN A 546 1.87 -6.88 0.37
N THR A 547 1.14 -7.86 0.90
CA THR A 547 1.71 -8.81 1.86
C THR A 547 2.80 -9.64 1.18
N SER A 548 3.84 -10.09 1.90
CA SER A 548 4.91 -10.89 1.28
C SER A 548 4.42 -12.17 0.61
N LYS A 549 3.25 -12.69 1.02
CA LYS A 549 2.61 -13.86 0.42
C LYS A 549 2.15 -13.60 -1.02
N GLU A 550 1.83 -12.35 -1.36
CA GLU A 550 1.47 -11.90 -2.71
C GLU A 550 2.74 -11.61 -3.54
N LEU A 551 3.71 -10.90 -2.95
CA LEU A 551 5.00 -10.58 -3.59
C LEU A 551 5.89 -11.81 -3.86
N ARG A 552 5.87 -12.83 -2.98
CA ARG A 552 6.60 -14.09 -3.20
C ARG A 552 5.99 -14.91 -4.35
N LYS A 553 4.69 -14.76 -4.62
CA LYS A 553 4.03 -15.39 -5.77
C LYS A 553 4.32 -14.67 -7.08
N SER A 554 4.51 -13.35 -7.04
CA SER A 554 4.72 -12.52 -8.24
C SER A 554 6.20 -12.35 -8.65
N GLN A 555 7.18 -12.71 -7.80
CA GLN A 555 8.61 -12.42 -8.00
C GLN A 555 8.95 -10.92 -8.13
N GLU A 556 8.01 -10.02 -7.84
CA GLU A 556 8.15 -8.57 -8.00
C GLU A 556 9.18 -7.93 -7.06
N TYR A 557 9.59 -8.62 -5.99
CA TYR A 557 10.73 -8.19 -5.16
C TYR A 557 12.07 -8.20 -5.93
N LEU A 558 12.13 -8.82 -7.11
CA LEU A 558 13.29 -8.80 -8.01
C LEU A 558 13.23 -7.67 -9.05
N PHE A 559 12.06 -7.10 -9.31
CA PHE A 559 11.84 -6.08 -10.33
C PHE A 559 10.78 -5.10 -9.84
N CYS A 560 11.18 -3.86 -9.51
CA CYS A 560 10.26 -2.76 -9.20
C CYS A 560 9.51 -2.27 -10.46
N GLN A 561 8.86 -3.16 -11.20
CA GLN A 561 7.82 -2.78 -12.16
C GLN A 561 6.50 -2.70 -11.39
N ARG A 562 6.12 -1.47 -11.02
CA ARG A 562 4.69 -1.19 -10.82
C ARG A 562 4.04 -1.42 -12.19
N TYR A 563 3.19 -2.44 -12.32
CA TYR A 563 2.14 -2.35 -13.33
C TYR A 563 1.38 -1.07 -13.01
N GLU A 564 1.29 -0.16 -13.98
CA GLU A 564 0.34 0.96 -13.94
C GLU A 564 -1.06 0.36 -13.81
N CYS A 565 -1.50 0.13 -12.57
CA CYS A 565 -2.81 -0.44 -12.29
C CYS A 565 -3.72 0.72 -11.89
N TYR A 566 -4.41 1.22 -12.91
CA TYR A 566 -5.73 1.86 -12.95
C TYR A 566 -6.25 2.54 -11.67
N VAL A 567 -6.43 3.86 -11.81
CA VAL A 567 -7.13 4.81 -10.90
C VAL A 567 -6.39 5.10 -9.60
N SER A 568 -5.23 5.74 -9.70
CA SER A 568 -4.72 6.56 -8.60
C SER A 568 -5.65 7.75 -8.44
N TRP A 569 -6.34 7.87 -7.30
CA TRP A 569 -7.01 9.12 -6.97
C TRP A 569 -5.89 10.13 -6.73
N LYS A 570 -5.63 11.03 -7.67
CA LYS A 570 -4.72 12.14 -7.37
C LYS A 570 -5.41 13.03 -6.33
N ILE A 571 -4.65 13.52 -5.37
CA ILE A 571 -5.16 14.45 -4.36
C ILE A 571 -5.83 15.66 -5.02
N GLU A 572 -5.27 16.13 -6.13
CA GLU A 572 -5.83 17.22 -6.93
C GLU A 572 -7.26 16.90 -7.40
N ASP A 573 -7.49 15.68 -7.89
CA ASP A 573 -8.81 15.20 -8.30
C ASP A 573 -9.77 15.06 -7.11
N ILE A 574 -9.27 14.59 -5.95
CA ILE A 574 -10.04 14.50 -4.69
C ILE A 574 -10.53 15.88 -4.26
N LEU A 575 -9.63 16.87 -4.23
CA LEU A 575 -9.95 18.24 -3.80
C LEU A 575 -10.93 18.90 -4.78
N GLU A 576 -10.81 18.61 -6.07
CA GLU A 576 -11.79 19.08 -7.07
C GLU A 576 -13.18 18.46 -6.87
N GLU A 577 -13.25 17.15 -6.65
CA GLU A 577 -14.51 16.41 -6.42
C GLU A 577 -15.22 16.86 -5.13
N ILE A 578 -14.47 17.11 -4.05
CA ILE A 578 -15.02 17.63 -2.77
C ILE A 578 -15.72 18.98 -2.97
N VAL A 579 -15.14 19.86 -3.79
CA VAL A 579 -15.72 21.20 -4.06
C VAL A 579 -16.99 21.10 -4.90
N GLN A 580 -17.11 20.09 -5.77
CA GLN A 580 -18.29 19.89 -6.63
C GLN A 580 -19.50 19.33 -5.86
N HIS A 581 -19.29 18.61 -4.75
CA HIS A 581 -20.34 17.87 -4.04
C HIS A 581 -20.73 18.46 -2.69
N GLN A 582 -21.11 19.75 -2.67
CA GLN A 582 -21.54 20.46 -1.45
C GLN A 582 -23.04 20.28 -1.08
N GLY A 583 -23.86 19.71 -1.97
CA GLY A 583 -25.28 19.41 -1.68
C GLY A 583 -25.43 18.18 -0.77
N GLN A 584 -26.48 18.13 0.06
CA GLN A 584 -26.67 17.08 1.08
C GLN A 584 -26.70 15.65 0.50
N GLU A 585 -27.42 15.41 -0.60
CA GLU A 585 -27.46 14.08 -1.25
C GLU A 585 -26.16 13.75 -1.99
N SER A 586 -25.55 14.75 -2.65
CA SER A 586 -24.26 14.57 -3.33
C SER A 586 -23.12 14.29 -2.35
N LEU A 587 -23.17 14.89 -1.16
CA LEU A 587 -22.20 14.72 -0.09
C LEU A 587 -22.25 13.29 0.46
N GLN A 588 -23.45 12.76 0.73
CA GLN A 588 -23.60 11.41 1.23
C GLN A 588 -23.06 10.37 0.23
N ASN A 589 -23.37 10.52 -1.06
CA ASN A 589 -22.85 9.65 -2.13
C ASN A 589 -21.33 9.74 -2.27
N TYR A 590 -20.76 10.95 -2.17
CA TYR A 590 -19.32 11.15 -2.20
C TYR A 590 -18.64 10.47 -1.00
N LEU A 591 -19.12 10.73 0.22
CA LEU A 591 -18.57 10.14 1.45
C LEU A 591 -18.66 8.62 1.44
N GLU A 592 -19.75 8.05 0.93
CA GLU A 592 -19.90 6.60 0.79
C GLU A 592 -18.82 6.00 -0.13
N LYS A 593 -18.56 6.63 -1.29
CA LYS A 593 -17.49 6.20 -2.20
C LYS A 593 -16.10 6.38 -1.58
N ALA A 594 -15.87 7.51 -0.93
CA ALA A 594 -14.61 7.87 -0.31
C ALA A 594 -14.26 6.95 0.87
N LEU A 595 -15.23 6.57 1.70
CA LEU A 595 -15.04 5.68 2.85
C LEU A 595 -14.85 4.22 2.43
N LYS A 596 -15.49 3.77 1.33
CA LYS A 596 -15.30 2.42 0.77
C LYS A 596 -13.96 2.25 0.03
N SER A 597 -13.39 3.35 -0.48
CA SER A 597 -12.14 3.30 -1.24
C SER A 597 -10.93 3.11 -0.32
N SER A 598 -10.11 2.10 -0.62
CA SER A 598 -8.83 1.87 0.06
C SER A 598 -7.72 2.83 -0.37
N LEU A 599 -7.96 3.62 -1.42
CA LEU A 599 -7.02 4.61 -1.94
C LEU A 599 -7.24 5.98 -1.31
N HIS A 600 -8.48 6.30 -0.94
CA HIS A 600 -8.87 7.61 -0.41
C HIS A 600 -8.43 7.80 1.06
N PRO A 601 -7.99 9.02 1.48
CA PRO A 601 -7.60 9.31 2.86
C PRO A 601 -8.65 8.92 3.92
N LEU A 602 -9.92 9.28 3.69
CA LEU A 602 -11.03 8.92 4.58
C LEU A 602 -11.21 7.40 4.74
N GLY A 603 -11.17 6.63 3.66
CA GLY A 603 -11.30 5.16 3.73
C GLY A 603 -10.11 4.50 4.41
N LYS A 604 -8.89 5.05 4.25
CA LYS A 604 -7.70 4.59 4.98
C LYS A 604 -7.79 4.89 6.48
N LEU A 605 -8.27 6.08 6.86
CA LEU A 605 -8.57 6.42 8.25
C LEU A 605 -9.58 5.43 8.84
N LEU A 606 -10.71 5.20 8.15
CA LEU A 606 -11.72 4.25 8.58
C LEU A 606 -11.13 2.85 8.80
N LYS A 607 -10.31 2.36 7.87
CA LYS A 607 -9.64 1.06 8.01
C LYS A 607 -8.71 0.98 9.23
N ALA A 608 -7.92 2.02 9.49
CA ALA A 608 -7.06 2.08 10.67
C ALA A 608 -7.87 2.06 11.98
N LEU A 609 -8.98 2.82 12.02
CA LEU A 609 -9.92 2.83 13.14
C LEU A 609 -10.62 1.48 13.34
N THR A 610 -11.02 0.80 12.26
CA THR A 610 -11.58 -0.57 12.34
C THR A 610 -10.58 -1.54 12.96
N ILE A 611 -9.31 -1.48 12.57
CA ILE A 611 -8.27 -2.36 13.15
C ILE A 611 -8.05 -2.07 14.64
N ALA A 612 -8.03 -0.80 15.03
CA ALA A 612 -7.90 -0.38 16.42
C ALA A 612 -9.11 -0.83 17.28
N PHE A 613 -10.31 -0.69 16.72
CA PHE A 613 -11.56 -1.16 17.34
C PHE A 613 -11.56 -2.67 17.53
N GLN A 614 -11.21 -3.43 16.49
CA GLN A 614 -11.12 -4.89 16.54
C GLN A 614 -10.06 -5.36 17.55
N ALA A 615 -8.92 -4.68 17.62
CA ALA A 615 -7.89 -4.99 18.61
C ALA A 615 -8.42 -4.87 20.06
N THR A 616 -9.36 -3.97 20.31
CA THR A 616 -9.92 -3.71 21.64
C THR A 616 -11.09 -4.65 21.96
N TYR A 617 -12.06 -4.78 21.06
CA TYR A 617 -13.37 -5.37 21.36
C TYR A 617 -13.68 -6.72 20.69
N SER A 618 -12.84 -7.20 19.76
CA SER A 618 -13.10 -8.48 19.04
C SER A 618 -12.42 -9.68 19.72
N GLY A 619 -12.90 -10.91 19.57
CA GLY A 619 -12.19 -12.11 20.10
C GLY A 619 -12.10 -12.15 21.62
N ILE A 620 -10.91 -12.36 22.20
CA ILE A 620 -10.70 -12.47 23.67
C ILE A 620 -11.17 -11.22 24.44
N GLY A 621 -11.15 -10.04 23.83
CA GLY A 621 -11.62 -8.80 24.46
C GLY A 621 -13.11 -8.51 24.26
N ALA A 622 -13.87 -9.44 23.70
CA ALA A 622 -15.32 -9.36 23.66
C ALA A 622 -15.91 -9.49 25.07
N ASN A 623 -16.24 -8.36 25.70
CA ASN A 623 -16.78 -8.37 27.05
C ASN A 623 -17.87 -7.31 27.23
N ARG A 624 -19.01 -7.70 27.82
CA ARG A 624 -20.17 -6.83 28.06
C ARG A 624 -19.85 -5.56 28.85
N HIS A 625 -18.84 -5.58 29.71
CA HIS A 625 -18.42 -4.44 30.53
C HIS A 625 -17.61 -3.37 29.77
N LEU A 626 -17.35 -3.61 28.47
CA LEU A 626 -16.69 -2.68 27.55
C LEU A 626 -17.66 -2.05 26.54
N LEU A 627 -18.96 -2.35 26.63
CA LEU A 627 -19.98 -1.88 25.67
C LEU A 627 -19.99 -0.35 25.56
N THR A 628 -20.02 0.35 26.68
CA THR A 628 -20.05 1.82 26.69
C THR A 628 -18.78 2.44 26.11
N MET A 629 -17.60 1.87 26.43
CA MET A 629 -16.34 2.30 25.82
C MET A 629 -16.39 2.17 24.29
N ALA A 630 -16.98 1.09 23.77
CA ALA A 630 -17.12 0.84 22.35
C ALA A 630 -18.10 1.81 21.68
N GLN A 631 -19.23 2.10 22.34
CA GLN A 631 -20.24 3.05 21.87
C GLN A 631 -19.67 4.47 21.73
N GLU A 632 -19.00 4.97 22.78
CA GLU A 632 -18.39 6.31 22.76
C GLU A 632 -17.32 6.42 21.67
N GLU A 633 -16.57 5.34 21.46
CA GLU A 633 -15.49 5.29 20.49
C GLU A 633 -16.00 5.37 19.04
N VAL A 634 -17.08 4.64 18.69
CA VAL A 634 -17.68 4.75 17.34
C VAL A 634 -18.33 6.12 17.11
N LYS A 635 -18.98 6.70 18.11
CA LYS A 635 -19.50 8.07 18.03
C LYS A 635 -18.37 9.09 17.82
N TYR A 636 -17.25 8.91 18.53
CA TYR A 636 -16.07 9.75 18.39
C TYR A 636 -15.39 9.59 17.02
N TYR A 637 -15.36 8.38 16.46
CA TYR A 637 -14.85 8.13 15.12
C TYR A 637 -15.65 8.88 14.05
N ALA A 638 -16.98 8.87 14.13
CA ALA A 638 -17.83 9.64 13.21
C ALA A 638 -17.49 11.15 13.27
N LYS A 639 -17.35 11.69 14.48
CA LYS A 639 -16.93 13.09 14.70
C LYS A 639 -15.56 13.38 14.08
N LYS A 640 -14.57 12.50 14.27
CA LYS A 640 -13.21 12.70 13.75
C LYS A 640 -13.12 12.59 12.23
N ILE A 641 -13.86 11.66 11.64
CA ILE A 641 -13.96 11.54 10.18
C ILE A 641 -14.58 12.81 9.58
N TRP A 642 -15.60 13.39 10.23
CA TRP A 642 -16.19 14.66 9.82
C TRP A 642 -15.21 15.84 9.93
N GLU A 643 -14.51 15.98 11.07
CA GLU A 643 -13.48 17.01 11.25
C GLU A 643 -12.39 16.93 10.16
N PHE A 644 -11.98 15.72 9.80
CA PHE A 644 -11.00 15.50 8.73
C PHE A 644 -11.55 15.87 7.35
N TYR A 645 -12.81 15.51 7.04
CA TYR A 645 -13.47 15.96 5.81
C TYR A 645 -13.54 17.50 5.74
N GLN A 646 -13.88 18.17 6.84
CA GLN A 646 -13.88 19.64 6.90
C GLN A 646 -12.49 20.23 6.66
N GLY A 647 -11.43 19.60 7.19
CA GLY A 647 -10.06 20.01 6.93
C GLY A 647 -9.66 19.88 5.45
N LEU A 648 -10.03 18.78 4.79
CA LEU A 648 -9.83 18.61 3.35
C LEU A 648 -10.61 19.63 2.52
N LEU A 649 -11.87 19.89 2.88
CA LEU A 649 -12.69 20.91 2.23
C LEU A 649 -12.07 22.31 2.36
N HIS A 650 -11.56 22.66 3.54
CA HIS A 650 -10.89 23.94 3.77
C HIS A 650 -9.67 24.11 2.86
N LEU A 651 -8.81 23.08 2.80
CA LEU A 651 -7.65 23.08 1.90
C LEU A 651 -8.04 23.21 0.43
N ALA A 652 -9.10 22.51 0.00
CA ALA A 652 -9.59 22.57 -1.37
C ALA A 652 -10.08 23.99 -1.75
N LEU A 653 -10.75 24.67 -0.82
CA LEU A 653 -11.24 26.04 -1.01
C LEU A 653 -10.08 27.05 -1.03
N GLU A 654 -9.10 26.90 -0.15
CA GLU A 654 -7.89 27.72 -0.12
C GLU A 654 -7.10 27.63 -1.43
N GLN A 655 -6.92 26.42 -1.99
CA GLN A 655 -6.22 26.23 -3.26
C GLN A 655 -6.93 26.87 -4.46
N LYS A 656 -8.26 27.00 -4.41
CA LYS A 656 -9.06 27.69 -5.45
C LYS A 656 -9.14 29.21 -5.25
N GLY A 657 -8.47 29.77 -4.25
CA GLY A 657 -8.52 31.20 -3.93
C GLY A 657 -9.88 31.67 -3.43
N GLN A 658 -10.78 30.74 -3.10
CA GLN A 658 -12.06 31.03 -2.46
C GLN A 658 -11.82 30.97 -0.95
N LEU A 659 -11.61 32.13 -0.33
CA LEU A 659 -11.63 32.20 1.13
C LEU A 659 -12.97 31.62 1.61
N PRO A 660 -12.98 30.60 2.50
CA PRO A 660 -14.19 30.35 3.27
C PRO A 660 -14.54 31.67 3.93
N ALA A 661 -15.78 32.14 3.73
CA ALA A 661 -16.20 33.46 4.17
C ALA A 661 -15.64 33.75 5.57
N LYS A 662 -14.66 34.67 5.66
CA LYS A 662 -14.15 35.12 6.95
C LYS A 662 -15.35 35.68 7.69
N CYS A 663 -15.70 34.98 8.75
CA CYS A 663 -16.79 35.29 9.65
C CYS A 663 -16.52 36.68 10.23
N VAL A 664 -17.26 37.66 9.72
CA VAL A 664 -17.49 38.94 10.39
C VAL A 664 -18.80 38.76 11.14
N ASP A 665 -18.70 38.85 12.46
CA ASP A 665 -19.77 38.90 13.46
C ASP A 665 -20.77 37.74 13.57
N GLY A 666 -20.70 37.06 14.71
CA GLY A 666 -21.87 36.86 15.57
C GLY A 666 -22.69 35.58 15.41
N ASP A 667 -22.85 35.03 14.22
CA ASP A 667 -23.73 33.85 14.00
C ASP A 667 -23.15 32.89 12.96
N THR A 668 -22.05 32.23 13.33
CA THR A 668 -21.54 31.09 12.55
C THR A 668 -22.54 29.94 12.59
N ARG A 669 -23.08 29.59 11.42
CA ARG A 669 -23.52 28.22 11.11
C ARG A 669 -22.32 27.27 11.22
N TYR A 670 -21.87 26.99 12.45
CA TYR A 670 -21.31 25.69 12.75
C TYR A 670 -22.39 24.69 12.39
N VAL A 671 -22.19 23.88 11.34
CA VAL A 671 -22.95 22.64 11.21
C VAL A 671 -22.74 21.93 12.54
N SER A 672 -23.79 21.83 13.35
CA SER A 672 -23.63 21.40 14.73
C SER A 672 -23.00 19.99 14.75
N PRO A 673 -22.21 19.64 15.77
CA PRO A 673 -21.64 18.29 15.90
C PRO A 673 -22.70 17.17 15.78
N LEU A 674 -23.97 17.51 16.03
CA LEU A 674 -25.12 16.61 15.89
C LEU A 674 -25.42 16.28 14.43
N VAL A 675 -25.38 17.26 13.52
CA VAL A 675 -25.60 17.05 12.08
C VAL A 675 -24.44 16.27 11.45
N ALA A 676 -23.21 16.46 11.95
CA ALA A 676 -22.03 15.71 11.54
C ALA A 676 -22.13 14.20 11.85
N CYS A 677 -22.58 13.86 13.07
CA CYS A 677 -22.86 12.48 13.46
C CYS A 677 -23.96 11.88 12.60
N GLY A 678 -25.01 12.64 12.27
CA GLY A 678 -26.11 12.18 11.43
C GLY A 678 -25.67 11.67 10.04
N VAL A 679 -24.78 12.37 9.35
CA VAL A 679 -24.38 11.95 7.98
C VAL A 679 -23.34 10.82 8.00
N VAL A 680 -22.37 10.90 8.91
CA VAL A 680 -21.20 9.99 8.89
C VAL A 680 -21.45 8.68 9.64
N LEU A 681 -22.15 8.71 10.77
CA LEU A 681 -22.36 7.54 11.62
C LEU A 681 -23.00 6.36 10.86
N PRO A 682 -24.08 6.55 10.06
CA PRO A 682 -24.68 5.46 9.30
C PRO A 682 -23.74 4.86 8.25
N LEU A 683 -22.84 5.68 7.68
CA LEU A 683 -21.90 5.23 6.65
C LEU A 683 -20.78 4.36 7.21
N ILE A 684 -20.34 4.63 8.45
CA ILE A 684 -19.22 3.91 9.08
C ILE A 684 -19.67 2.74 9.94
N LEU A 685 -20.90 2.78 10.47
CA LEU A 685 -21.42 1.78 11.40
C LEU A 685 -21.34 0.33 10.87
N PRO A 686 -21.58 0.04 9.58
CA PRO A 686 -21.42 -1.32 9.06
C PRO A 686 -20.02 -1.92 9.26
N CYS A 687 -18.98 -1.09 9.38
CA CYS A 687 -17.61 -1.55 9.63
C CYS A 687 -17.35 -1.96 11.09
N PHE A 688 -18.21 -1.54 12.03
CA PHE A 688 -18.09 -1.81 13.46
C PHE A 688 -19.25 -2.64 14.01
N TYR A 689 -20.30 -2.84 13.20
CA TYR A 689 -21.52 -3.52 13.60
C TYR A 689 -21.30 -4.94 14.14
N PRO A 690 -20.48 -5.82 13.53
CA PRO A 690 -20.32 -7.18 14.04
C PRO A 690 -19.81 -7.22 15.47
N GLU A 691 -18.78 -6.43 15.78
CA GLU A 691 -18.19 -6.35 17.11
C GLU A 691 -19.11 -5.59 18.09
N LEU A 692 -19.73 -4.48 17.68
CA LEU A 692 -20.68 -3.74 18.53
C LEU A 692 -21.90 -4.58 18.88
N PHE A 693 -22.55 -5.18 17.89
CA PHE A 693 -23.76 -5.97 18.08
C PHE A 693 -23.48 -7.18 18.97
N MET A 694 -22.32 -7.82 18.82
CA MET A 694 -21.87 -8.88 19.73
C MET A 694 -21.78 -8.39 21.18
N LEU A 695 -21.26 -7.18 21.44
CA LEU A 695 -21.25 -6.61 22.79
C LEU A 695 -22.65 -6.35 23.33
N TYR A 696 -23.60 -5.86 22.51
CA TYR A 696 -25.00 -5.70 22.92
C TYR A 696 -25.66 -7.04 23.21
N MET A 697 -25.41 -8.07 22.40
CA MET A 697 -25.91 -9.43 22.64
C MET A 697 -25.39 -9.97 23.98
N LEU A 698 -24.10 -9.80 24.27
CA LEU A 698 -23.51 -10.24 25.53
C LEU A 698 -24.05 -9.45 26.74
N TYR A 699 -24.36 -8.16 26.56
CA TYR A 699 -24.83 -7.30 27.63
C TYR A 699 -26.31 -7.53 27.96
N HIS A 700 -27.14 -7.84 26.96
CA HIS A 700 -28.58 -8.09 27.13
C HIS A 700 -28.98 -9.57 27.07
N GLU A 701 -28.02 -10.49 27.25
CA GLU A 701 -28.22 -11.93 27.14
C GLU A 701 -29.35 -12.44 28.04
N ARG A 702 -29.38 -11.99 29.31
CA ARG A 702 -30.37 -12.42 30.30
C ARG A 702 -31.79 -11.94 29.95
N GLU A 703 -31.91 -10.68 29.55
CA GLU A 703 -33.16 -10.07 29.13
C GLU A 703 -33.69 -10.72 27.84
N ASP A 704 -32.81 -11.03 26.90
CA ASP A 704 -33.15 -11.70 25.65
C ASP A 704 -33.54 -13.17 25.85
N ASP A 705 -32.94 -13.87 26.81
CA ASP A 705 -33.34 -15.23 27.18
C ASP A 705 -34.78 -15.27 27.72
N LEU A 706 -35.14 -14.32 28.59
CA LEU A 706 -36.50 -14.19 29.11
C LEU A 706 -37.50 -13.87 28.00
N TYR A 707 -37.13 -12.95 27.11
CA TYR A 707 -37.94 -12.62 25.94
C TYR A 707 -38.11 -13.83 25.03
N CYS A 708 -37.05 -14.60 24.75
CA CYS A 708 -37.12 -15.81 23.93
C CYS A 708 -38.06 -16.86 24.54
N GLN A 709 -38.04 -17.04 25.86
CA GLN A 709 -39.01 -17.89 26.57
C GLN A 709 -40.44 -17.41 26.36
N GLY A 710 -40.70 -16.10 26.54
CA GLY A 710 -42.03 -15.52 26.30
C GLY A 710 -42.51 -15.70 24.85
N ILE A 711 -41.62 -15.55 23.87
CA ILE A 711 -41.94 -15.81 22.45
C ILE A 711 -42.30 -17.27 22.22
N VAL A 712 -41.57 -18.22 22.82
CA VAL A 712 -41.89 -19.65 22.73
C VAL A 712 -43.29 -19.91 23.27
N ASP A 713 -43.62 -19.37 24.45
CA ASP A 713 -44.93 -19.52 25.08
C ASP A 713 -46.07 -18.92 24.23
N LEU A 714 -45.90 -17.70 23.72
CA LEU A 714 -46.88 -17.05 22.84
C LEU A 714 -47.03 -17.74 21.49
N SER A 715 -45.97 -18.43 21.02
CA SER A 715 -46.01 -19.17 19.76
C SER A 715 -46.80 -20.48 19.83
N LEU A 716 -47.14 -20.96 21.03
CA LEU A 716 -47.99 -22.15 21.22
C LEU A 716 -49.47 -21.87 20.91
N PHE A 717 -49.91 -20.62 21.07
CA PHE A 717 -51.29 -20.23 20.81
C PHE A 717 -51.57 -20.12 19.30
N PRO A 718 -52.68 -20.65 18.77
CA PRO A 718 -53.20 -20.30 17.44
C PRO A 718 -53.52 -18.79 17.33
N ASP A 719 -53.48 -18.22 16.13
CA ASP A 719 -53.60 -16.77 15.89
C ASP A 719 -54.83 -16.14 16.54
N ILE A 720 -56.01 -16.76 16.43
CA ILE A 720 -57.25 -16.26 17.04
C ILE A 720 -57.18 -16.27 18.58
N LYS A 721 -56.64 -17.34 19.17
CA LYS A 721 -56.49 -17.45 20.63
C LYS A 721 -55.45 -16.47 21.17
N LEU A 722 -54.42 -16.18 20.38
CA LEU A 722 -53.41 -15.21 20.75
C LEU A 722 -53.98 -13.78 20.72
N LEU A 723 -54.75 -13.41 19.70
CA LEU A 723 -55.44 -12.11 19.65
C LEU A 723 -56.41 -11.93 20.82
N GLU A 724 -57.11 -13.00 21.22
CA GLU A 724 -57.97 -13.00 22.40
C GLU A 724 -57.15 -12.88 23.71
N PHE A 725 -56.02 -13.59 23.83
CA PHE A 725 -55.14 -13.52 25.00
C PHE A 725 -54.51 -12.14 25.20
N LEU A 726 -54.19 -11.45 24.10
CA LEU A 726 -53.63 -10.09 24.12
C LEU A 726 -54.70 -9.01 24.28
N ASP A 727 -55.98 -9.38 24.49
CA ASP A 727 -57.12 -8.47 24.62
C ASP A 727 -57.32 -7.51 23.43
N VAL A 728 -57.01 -7.98 22.22
CA VAL A 728 -57.23 -7.21 20.99
C VAL A 728 -58.73 -7.10 20.72
N GLN A 729 -59.23 -5.88 20.50
CA GLN A 729 -60.65 -5.66 20.23
C GLN A 729 -61.13 -6.47 19.01
N LYS A 730 -62.22 -7.23 19.18
CA LYS A 730 -62.73 -8.20 18.17
C LYS A 730 -63.03 -7.61 16.79
N HIS A 731 -63.35 -6.32 16.73
CA HIS A 731 -63.64 -5.63 15.47
C HIS A 731 -62.38 -5.30 14.65
N LEU A 732 -61.20 -5.41 15.25
CA LEU A 732 -59.89 -5.23 14.61
C LEU A 732 -59.33 -6.55 14.06
N TRP A 733 -60.00 -7.67 14.31
CA TRP A 733 -59.53 -8.99 13.88
C TRP A 733 -59.73 -9.15 12.36
N PRO A 734 -58.66 -9.45 11.60
CA PRO A 734 -58.75 -9.66 10.16
C PRO A 734 -59.36 -11.05 9.86
N LEU A 735 -60.64 -11.21 10.17
CA LEU A 735 -61.43 -12.42 9.91
C LEU A 735 -61.98 -12.45 8.47
N LYS A 736 -62.05 -11.29 7.79
CA LYS A 736 -62.57 -11.15 6.42
C LYS A 736 -61.57 -11.55 5.32
N ASP A 737 -60.28 -11.64 5.62
CA ASP A 737 -59.24 -12.15 4.69
C ASP A 737 -59.29 -13.68 4.52
N LEU A 738 -60.22 -14.36 5.20
CA LEU A 738 -60.53 -15.79 5.03
C LEU A 738 -61.37 -16.05 3.77
N THR A 739 -61.03 -15.49 2.60
CA THR A 739 -61.64 -15.94 1.35
C THR A 739 -61.05 -17.28 0.95
N LEU A 740 -61.66 -18.34 1.48
CA LEU A 740 -61.61 -19.69 0.95
C LEU A 740 -61.94 -19.69 -0.55
N THR A 741 -60.93 -19.62 -1.42
CA THR A 741 -61.10 -20.14 -2.78
C THR A 741 -61.39 -21.64 -2.65
N THR A 742 -62.53 -22.07 -3.18
CA THR A 742 -63.22 -23.34 -2.92
C THR A 742 -62.44 -24.63 -3.27
N ASN A 743 -61.19 -24.54 -3.74
CA ASN A 743 -60.41 -25.68 -4.23
C ASN A 743 -59.20 -26.10 -3.37
N GLN A 744 -59.02 -25.57 -2.16
CA GLN A 744 -57.99 -26.06 -1.22
C GLN A 744 -58.58 -26.50 0.12
N ARG A 745 -59.45 -27.52 0.09
CA ARG A 745 -59.80 -28.31 1.28
C ARG A 745 -58.63 -29.21 1.66
N ARG A 746 -57.58 -28.63 2.27
CA ARG A 746 -56.58 -29.26 3.17
C ARG A 746 -55.52 -28.22 3.55
N SER A 747 -55.85 -27.29 4.45
CA SER A 747 -54.91 -26.64 5.38
C SER A 747 -55.65 -25.68 6.32
N LEU A 748 -56.36 -26.22 7.32
CA LEU A 748 -56.95 -25.44 8.43
C LEU A 748 -55.89 -24.98 9.47
N ILE A 749 -54.64 -24.74 9.05
CA ILE A 749 -53.48 -24.53 9.95
C ILE A 749 -52.69 -23.25 9.63
N LYS A 750 -53.08 -22.42 8.66
CA LYS A 750 -52.27 -21.22 8.27
C LYS A 750 -53.11 -20.01 7.85
N ASP A 751 -54.04 -19.58 8.69
CA ASP A 751 -54.62 -18.25 8.52
C ASP A 751 -53.74 -17.26 9.28
N LYS A 752 -52.71 -16.71 8.60
CA LYS A 752 -51.73 -15.81 9.22
C LYS A 752 -52.29 -14.39 9.28
N CYS A 753 -52.87 -13.99 10.41
CA CYS A 753 -53.27 -12.59 10.62
C CYS A 753 -52.03 -11.68 10.56
N PHE A 754 -52.14 -10.50 9.95
CA PHE A 754 -51.06 -9.51 9.84
C PHE A 754 -49.75 -10.02 9.18
N LEU A 755 -49.84 -10.89 8.15
CA LEU A 755 -48.68 -11.42 7.42
C LEU A 755 -47.73 -10.33 6.90
N SER A 756 -48.27 -9.29 6.26
CA SER A 756 -47.46 -8.20 5.67
C SER A 756 -46.61 -7.49 6.72
N ALA A 757 -47.22 -7.16 7.87
CA ALA A 757 -46.52 -6.52 8.99
C ALA A 757 -45.47 -7.45 9.62
N THR A 758 -45.77 -8.75 9.79
CA THR A 758 -44.81 -9.72 10.33
C THR A 758 -43.60 -9.93 9.42
N GLU A 759 -43.80 -10.07 8.10
CA GLU A 759 -42.72 -10.17 7.12
C GLU A 759 -41.91 -8.87 7.01
N CYS A 760 -42.55 -7.70 7.20
CA CYS A 760 -41.85 -6.41 7.23
C CYS A 760 -40.95 -6.32 8.45
N LEU A 761 -41.47 -6.63 9.64
CA LEU A 761 -40.70 -6.60 10.89
C LEU A 761 -39.54 -7.60 10.87
N GLN A 762 -39.70 -8.77 10.25
CA GLN A 762 -38.61 -9.73 10.07
C GLN A 762 -37.42 -9.18 9.26
N LYS A 763 -37.59 -8.13 8.45
CA LYS A 763 -36.47 -7.51 7.73
C LYS A 763 -35.52 -6.76 8.67
N LEU A 764 -35.95 -6.44 9.90
CA LEU A 764 -35.15 -5.73 10.90
C LEU A 764 -33.82 -6.43 11.18
N ILE A 765 -33.82 -7.78 11.25
CA ILE A 765 -32.61 -8.59 11.52
C ILE A 765 -31.64 -8.62 10.32
N THR A 766 -32.11 -8.30 9.12
CA THR A 766 -31.30 -8.35 7.89
C THR A 766 -30.61 -7.03 7.59
N THR A 767 -31.08 -5.95 8.20
CA THR A 767 -30.53 -4.60 8.04
C THR A 767 -29.48 -4.31 9.09
N VAL A 768 -28.45 -3.57 8.71
CA VAL A 768 -27.35 -3.18 9.60
C VAL A 768 -27.53 -1.74 10.10
N ASP A 769 -28.05 -0.85 9.25
CA ASP A 769 -28.21 0.58 9.55
C ASP A 769 -29.43 0.82 10.48
N PRO A 770 -29.25 1.44 11.67
CA PRO A 770 -30.33 1.86 12.54
C PRO A 770 -31.39 2.72 11.83
N ARG A 771 -31.01 3.55 10.86
CA ARG A 771 -31.99 4.37 10.11
C ARG A 771 -32.91 3.52 9.27
N GLU A 772 -32.36 2.53 8.56
CA GLU A 772 -33.16 1.56 7.81
C GLU A 772 -34.06 0.74 8.74
N LYS A 773 -33.56 0.36 9.92
CA LYS A 773 -34.36 -0.33 10.96
C LYS A 773 -35.55 0.52 11.42
N LEU A 774 -35.35 1.82 11.65
CA LEU A 774 -36.44 2.74 12.00
C LEU A 774 -37.47 2.89 10.87
N VAL A 775 -37.02 2.94 9.61
CA VAL A 775 -37.91 2.94 8.44
C VAL A 775 -38.70 1.62 8.35
N ILE A 776 -38.09 0.48 8.67
CA ILE A 776 -38.80 -0.81 8.74
C ILE A 776 -39.86 -0.80 9.85
N LEU A 777 -39.56 -0.22 11.01
CA LEU A 777 -40.54 -0.08 12.10
C LEU A 777 -41.71 0.80 11.70
N GLN A 778 -41.45 1.93 11.02
CA GLN A 778 -42.50 2.78 10.47
C GLN A 778 -43.36 2.03 9.45
N LYS A 779 -42.75 1.33 8.49
CA LYS A 779 -43.48 0.53 7.51
C LYS A 779 -44.29 -0.58 8.16
N THR A 780 -43.78 -1.19 9.23
CA THR A 780 -44.50 -2.22 10.00
C THR A 780 -45.76 -1.63 10.62
N TYR A 781 -45.67 -0.43 11.20
CA TYR A 781 -46.83 0.30 11.71
C TYR A 781 -47.84 0.63 10.61
N GLU A 782 -47.39 1.17 9.48
CA GLU A 782 -48.24 1.49 8.32
C GLU A 782 -48.98 0.25 7.78
N GLU A 783 -48.33 -0.93 7.79
CA GLU A 783 -48.96 -2.20 7.41
C GLU A 783 -50.01 -2.68 8.44
N ILE A 784 -49.79 -2.45 9.73
CA ILE A 784 -50.80 -2.70 10.77
C ILE A 784 -51.99 -1.76 10.59
N GLU A 785 -51.76 -0.46 10.36
CA GLU A 785 -52.85 0.50 10.11
C GLU A 785 -53.64 0.17 8.84
N SER A 786 -52.94 -0.22 7.77
CA SER A 786 -53.53 -0.62 6.49
C SER A 786 -54.42 -1.86 6.65
N THR A 787 -53.92 -2.89 7.33
CA THR A 787 -54.69 -4.11 7.61
C THR A 787 -55.92 -3.83 8.46
N VAL A 788 -55.80 -3.01 9.51
CA VAL A 788 -56.95 -2.60 10.35
C VAL A 788 -57.96 -1.77 9.56
N SER A 789 -57.50 -0.80 8.77
CA SER A 789 -58.38 0.05 7.96
C SER A 789 -59.18 -0.75 6.93
N ARG A 790 -58.58 -1.83 6.36
CA ARG A 790 -59.31 -2.78 5.51
C ARG A 790 -60.40 -3.54 6.25
N VAL A 791 -60.15 -3.93 7.50
CA VAL A 791 -61.11 -4.69 8.33
C VAL A 791 -62.29 -3.82 8.75
N VAL A 792 -61.99 -2.57 9.14
CA VAL A 792 -62.97 -1.58 9.62
C VAL A 792 -63.69 -0.85 8.46
N GLU A 793 -63.22 -1.03 7.22
CA GLU A 793 -63.74 -0.40 5.98
C GLU A 793 -63.74 1.14 6.04
N LYS A 794 -62.87 1.72 6.86
CA LYS A 794 -62.67 3.17 7.07
C LYS A 794 -61.21 3.46 7.40
N ASP A 795 -60.74 4.66 7.08
CA ASP A 795 -59.45 5.16 7.55
C ASP A 795 -59.47 5.26 9.08
N TYR A 796 -58.80 4.31 9.75
CA TYR A 796 -58.74 4.21 11.20
C TYR A 796 -57.31 4.45 11.66
N LYS A 797 -57.09 5.56 12.38
CA LYS A 797 -55.82 5.83 13.05
C LYS A 797 -55.79 5.08 14.37
N LEU A 798 -54.80 4.20 14.54
CA LEU A 798 -54.73 3.36 15.73
C LEU A 798 -54.29 4.17 16.97
N PRO A 799 -55.12 4.28 18.02
CA PRO A 799 -54.67 4.79 19.31
C PRO A 799 -53.69 3.78 19.95
N MET A 800 -52.87 4.25 20.91
CA MET A 800 -51.86 3.39 21.55
C MET A 800 -52.43 2.16 22.24
N ASP A 801 -53.61 2.30 22.87
CA ASP A 801 -54.30 1.22 23.56
C ASP A 801 -54.64 0.05 22.62
N ASP A 802 -54.88 0.34 21.33
CA ASP A 802 -55.16 -0.67 20.31
C ASP A 802 -53.87 -1.11 19.58
N LEU A 803 -52.89 -0.21 19.44
CA LEU A 803 -51.64 -0.51 18.75
C LEU A 803 -50.76 -1.48 19.52
N LEU A 804 -50.58 -1.29 20.83
CA LEU A 804 -49.63 -2.07 21.62
C LEU A 804 -49.97 -3.58 21.62
N PRO A 805 -51.24 -4.01 21.84
CA PRO A 805 -51.63 -5.41 21.70
C PRO A 805 -51.39 -6.00 20.30
N LEU A 806 -51.68 -5.23 19.25
CA LEU A 806 -51.45 -5.64 17.86
C LEU A 806 -49.96 -5.75 17.52
N LEU A 807 -49.15 -4.82 18.03
CA LEU A 807 -47.70 -4.86 17.87
C LEU A 807 -47.10 -6.05 18.62
N MET A 808 -47.57 -6.36 19.84
CA MET A 808 -47.18 -7.57 20.57
C MET A 808 -47.51 -8.84 19.78
N TYR A 809 -48.70 -8.90 19.16
CA TYR A 809 -49.05 -10.00 18.25
C TYR A 809 -48.04 -10.12 17.10
N VAL A 810 -47.76 -9.02 16.40
CA VAL A 810 -46.81 -8.99 15.27
C VAL A 810 -45.39 -9.39 15.72
N VAL A 811 -44.89 -8.86 16.83
CA VAL A 811 -43.57 -9.21 17.40
C VAL A 811 -43.51 -10.71 17.74
N SER A 812 -44.54 -11.24 18.40
CA SER A 812 -44.60 -12.66 18.78
C SER A 812 -44.58 -13.61 17.57
N ARG A 813 -45.15 -13.18 16.45
CA ARG A 813 -45.20 -13.95 15.20
C ARG A 813 -43.98 -13.74 14.32
N ALA A 814 -43.35 -12.57 14.38
CA ALA A 814 -42.10 -12.27 13.69
C ALA A 814 -40.94 -13.13 14.23
N LYS A 815 -40.95 -13.47 15.53
CA LYS A 815 -39.93 -14.31 16.21
C LYS A 815 -38.51 -13.79 16.01
N ILE A 816 -38.33 -12.48 16.14
CA ILE A 816 -37.01 -11.86 16.08
C ILE A 816 -36.17 -12.36 17.25
N GLN A 817 -34.98 -12.87 16.97
CA GLN A 817 -33.98 -13.21 17.99
C GLN A 817 -33.19 -11.97 18.39
N HIS A 818 -32.74 -11.91 19.65
CA HIS A 818 -31.94 -10.81 20.19
C HIS A 818 -32.56 -9.42 20.00
N LEU A 819 -33.89 -9.32 20.16
CA LEU A 819 -34.62 -8.07 19.96
C LEU A 819 -34.15 -6.98 20.94
N GLY A 820 -33.76 -7.34 22.17
CA GLY A 820 -33.23 -6.40 23.15
C GLY A 820 -31.93 -5.76 22.67
N ALA A 821 -30.98 -6.56 22.20
CA ALA A 821 -29.73 -6.05 21.62
C ALA A 821 -29.99 -5.09 20.45
N GLU A 822 -30.94 -5.42 19.58
CA GLU A 822 -31.34 -4.58 18.44
C GLU A 822 -31.94 -3.23 18.86
N ILE A 823 -32.87 -3.26 19.81
CA ILE A 823 -33.53 -2.07 20.34
C ILE A 823 -32.51 -1.11 20.96
N HIS A 824 -31.64 -1.61 21.84
CA HIS A 824 -30.67 -0.78 22.54
C HIS A 824 -29.62 -0.23 21.59
N LEU A 825 -29.17 -1.03 20.60
CA LEU A 825 -28.28 -0.55 19.55
C LEU A 825 -28.91 0.59 18.74
N ILE A 826 -30.19 0.45 18.35
CA ILE A 826 -30.91 1.52 17.64
C ILE A 826 -30.98 2.75 18.53
N ARG A 827 -31.34 2.62 19.81
CA ARG A 827 -31.49 3.74 20.74
C ARG A 827 -30.19 4.53 20.91
N ASP A 828 -29.10 3.81 21.14
CA ASP A 828 -27.82 4.42 21.47
C ASP A 828 -27.11 5.01 20.25
N LEU A 829 -27.40 4.52 19.04
CA LEU A 829 -26.81 4.97 17.78
C LEU A 829 -27.76 5.80 16.90
N MET A 830 -28.98 6.08 17.36
CA MET A 830 -29.91 6.97 16.68
C MET A 830 -29.39 8.41 16.67
N ASP A 831 -29.65 9.11 15.58
CA ASP A 831 -29.40 10.55 15.48
C ASP A 831 -30.21 11.30 16.55
N PRO A 832 -29.59 12.14 17.40
CA PRO A 832 -30.31 12.93 18.40
C PRO A 832 -31.42 13.80 17.80
N THR A 833 -31.35 14.17 16.52
CA THR A 833 -32.41 14.94 15.86
C THR A 833 -33.73 14.19 15.71
N ASN A 834 -33.73 12.86 15.81
CA ASN A 834 -34.92 12.01 15.71
C ASN A 834 -35.58 11.75 17.08
N GLN A 835 -35.00 12.26 18.18
CA GLN A 835 -35.57 12.15 19.52
C GLN A 835 -36.86 12.98 19.63
N GLY A 836 -37.93 12.39 20.17
CA GLY A 836 -39.25 13.02 20.28
C GLY A 836 -40.12 13.01 19.01
N GLY A 837 -39.70 12.30 17.94
CA GLY A 837 -40.46 12.11 16.71
C GLY A 837 -41.26 10.79 16.66
N LEU A 838 -41.88 10.52 15.50
CA LEU A 838 -42.60 9.25 15.24
C LEU A 838 -41.70 8.02 15.46
N TYR A 839 -40.42 8.11 15.11
CA TYR A 839 -39.46 7.02 15.30
C TYR A 839 -39.23 6.68 16.79
N ASP A 840 -39.10 7.70 17.64
CA ASP A 840 -38.90 7.53 19.07
C ASP A 840 -40.16 6.92 19.73
N PHE A 841 -41.34 7.36 19.26
CA PHE A 841 -42.62 6.77 19.65
C PHE A 841 -42.72 5.28 19.29
N LEU A 842 -42.44 4.92 18.03
CA LEU A 842 -42.50 3.53 17.57
C LEU A 842 -41.45 2.63 18.25
N LEU A 843 -40.24 3.15 18.49
CA LEU A 843 -39.21 2.42 19.22
C LEU A 843 -39.61 2.17 20.68
N THR A 844 -40.19 3.19 21.34
CA THR A 844 -40.71 3.05 22.71
C THR A 844 -41.87 2.06 22.78
N ALA A 845 -42.73 2.01 21.74
CA ALA A 845 -43.78 1.00 21.63
C ALA A 845 -43.19 -0.42 21.50
N LEU A 846 -42.15 -0.60 20.67
CA LEU A 846 -41.46 -1.87 20.50
C LEU A 846 -40.74 -2.32 21.78
N GLU A 847 -40.08 -1.41 22.49
CA GLU A 847 -39.50 -1.63 23.82
C GLU A 847 -40.56 -2.08 24.82
N SER A 848 -41.71 -1.41 24.83
CA SER A 848 -42.83 -1.78 25.69
C SER A 848 -43.31 -3.20 25.39
N CYS A 849 -43.41 -3.59 24.11
CA CYS A 849 -43.71 -4.97 23.72
C CYS A 849 -42.65 -5.95 24.22
N TYR A 850 -41.37 -5.63 24.06
CA TYR A 850 -40.26 -6.46 24.52
C TYR A 850 -40.33 -6.70 26.04
N GLU A 851 -40.48 -5.64 26.84
CA GLU A 851 -40.62 -5.75 28.30
C GLU A 851 -41.88 -6.53 28.72
N HIS A 852 -43.00 -6.33 28.03
CA HIS A 852 -44.23 -7.06 28.33
C HIS A 852 -44.06 -8.56 28.07
N ILE A 853 -43.45 -8.94 26.94
CA ILE A 853 -43.20 -10.34 26.60
C ILE A 853 -42.26 -11.00 27.61
N GLN A 854 -41.23 -10.29 28.11
CA GLN A 854 -40.37 -10.80 29.19
C GLN A 854 -41.13 -11.08 30.49
N ARG A 855 -42.07 -10.19 30.84
CA ARG A 855 -42.88 -10.30 32.06
C ARG A 855 -44.06 -11.26 31.91
N MET A 856 -44.40 -11.67 30.70
CA MET A 856 -45.40 -12.71 30.39
C MET A 856 -44.90 -14.11 30.79
N ARG A 857 -44.53 -14.28 32.06
CA ARG A 857 -44.54 -15.59 32.71
C ARG A 857 -45.98 -15.91 33.02
N LEU A 858 -46.53 -16.88 32.28
CA LEU A 858 -47.79 -17.51 32.63
C LEU A 858 -47.79 -17.84 34.14
N HIS A 859 -48.80 -17.34 34.85
CA HIS A 859 -49.19 -17.80 36.18
C HIS A 859 -49.65 -19.27 36.13
N GLN A 860 -48.77 -20.19 35.75
CA GLN A 860 -49.04 -21.63 35.67
C GLN A 860 -48.01 -22.42 36.47
N ARG A 861 -47.96 -22.17 37.78
CA ARG A 861 -47.58 -23.19 38.77
C ARG A 861 -48.49 -23.27 40.01
N GLU A 862 -49.50 -22.40 40.18
CA GLU A 862 -50.33 -22.40 41.40
C GLU A 862 -51.82 -22.77 41.24
N THR A 863 -52.31 -23.10 40.04
CA THR A 863 -53.73 -23.46 39.84
C THR A 863 -54.00 -24.92 39.46
N CYS A 864 -53.08 -25.83 39.80
CA CYS A 864 -53.30 -27.27 39.80
C CYS A 864 -53.21 -27.86 41.23
N GLN A 865 -53.95 -27.30 42.18
CA GLN A 865 -54.39 -28.03 43.36
C GLN A 865 -55.92 -28.03 43.37
N VAL A 866 -56.50 -29.02 42.69
CA VAL A 866 -57.87 -29.45 42.97
C VAL A 866 -57.82 -30.26 44.27
N PRO A 867 -58.69 -30.00 45.25
CA PRO A 867 -58.81 -30.82 46.44
C PRO A 867 -59.58 -32.10 46.07
N HIS A 868 -58.91 -33.25 46.05
CA HIS A 868 -59.62 -34.52 46.11
C HIS A 868 -59.53 -35.08 47.53
N SER A 869 -60.63 -34.86 48.23
CA SER A 869 -61.11 -35.69 49.33
C SER A 869 -61.28 -37.14 48.89
N SER A 870 -60.56 -38.04 49.55
CA SER A 870 -61.00 -39.37 49.99
C SER A 870 -59.97 -39.94 50.96
#